data_AF-A0AA39T7W4-F1
#
_entry.id   AF-A0AA39T7W4-F1
#
_cell.length_a   1.000
_cell.length_b   1.000
_cell.length_c   1.000
_cell.angle_alpha   90.00
_cell.angle_beta   90.00
_cell.angle_gamma   90.00
#
_symmetry.space_group_name_H-M   'P 1'
#
loop_
_entity.id
_entity.type
_entity.pdbx_description
1 polymer ?
#
loop_
_entity_poly.entity_id
_entity_poly.type
_entity_poly.pdbx_seq_one_letter_code
_entity_poly.pdbx_strand_id
1 'polypeptide(L)'
;MGDVSEDQVQLPLLRSTSDATVEEPFKRTGTIWTALAHIITGVIGAGVLSLPWSMAQLGWIAGPLCMIVFAAVTILTSNLLCDLYRFPDPESGPTRIRSYPQAVRFYLGEKSQKVCAIFAYESLYGCGITYTITTASSIRAIQKSNCYHREGHEASCAYGYTVYMLLFGAVQIVMSQIPNFHNMEWLSVIAAIMSFTYSSIGFGLGFAKVIENGEIKGSISGVPTANTADKLWLAFQALGDIAFAYPYSIILLEIQDTLKSSPPENKTMKKASMIAILLTTFFYLCCGCFGYAAFGSLTPGNLLTGFGFYEPYWLIDFANACVVLHLVGGYQIFSQPVFGFVERWLTRKYPTSGFVNNFYTFKLPSLPPLKINLLRISFRTAYVMSTTAIAMIFPYFNQDGRKIAIVPKQSSGGGSTKVAVKEQSLVSLVTSVTDLESKIKEAHEVHVVVVRALVIEGEEEQRVMLLEKVAKLALQASLPRVKNWIKYMAVEHSLELDNGSSSCDDDGHPRRTGTLWSCIAHIITAAIGSGVLSLAWSTAQLGWIAGPVSLLCFAIFTYVSAFLLADCYRSPDSITGTRNCSYIDAVRVNLGKTQSWFCGLLQNLSFYGTSVVYVITTSTCMRAILRSNCYHREGHEAPCAYGYTVYMLLFGAVQIVMSQIPNFHDMEWLSVIAAIMSFTYSFIGFGLGFAKVIENGEIKGSINGVPTANTADKFWLAFQGLGDIAFAYPYSIILLEIQDTLKSSPPENKTMKKASMISIFIITFFYLCCGCFGYAAFGNLTPGNLLTGFGFYEPYWLIDFANACIVLHLVGGYQIYSQPIFGVTERWLTRKYPTSGFVNNFYTFKLPSLPPLKINLLRISFRTAYVVSTTAIAMIFPYFNQGSITGVPEASIADKLWLAFQALGDIAFAYGYGIILLEIQETLKSPPPENKTMKKASMAAIFITTFFYLCCGCFGYAAFVNLAPGNLLTGFGF
;
A
#
# COMPACT_ATOMS: atom_id res chain seq x y z
N MET A 1 61.86 38.10 -29.90
CA MET A 1 61.09 39.32 -29.59
C MET A 1 59.80 38.87 -28.94
N GLY A 2 59.56 39.04 -27.64
CA GLY A 2 60.43 39.58 -26.57
C GLY A 2 59.58 40.11 -25.42
N ASP A 3 59.89 39.68 -24.18
CA ASP A 3 59.70 40.30 -22.83
C ASP A 3 58.39 41.05 -22.50
N VAL A 4 57.64 40.75 -21.42
CA VAL A 4 57.94 40.69 -19.95
C VAL A 4 58.02 42.07 -19.26
N SER A 5 57.04 42.36 -18.38
CA SER A 5 57.14 42.93 -17.00
C SER A 5 55.73 43.32 -16.47
N GLU A 6 55.30 42.91 -15.26
CA GLU A 6 55.35 43.63 -13.94
C GLU A 6 54.33 44.80 -13.81
N ASP A 7 53.66 45.10 -12.67
CA ASP A 7 53.56 44.40 -11.38
C ASP A 7 52.27 44.77 -10.57
N GLN A 8 52.17 44.24 -9.34
CA GLN A 8 51.05 44.30 -8.38
C GLN A 8 50.72 45.66 -7.72
N VAL A 9 49.51 45.76 -7.16
CA VAL A 9 49.26 46.41 -5.85
C VAL A 9 48.37 45.54 -4.93
N GLN A 10 48.74 45.46 -3.65
CA GLN A 10 48.13 44.69 -2.54
C GLN A 10 47.90 45.64 -1.32
N LEU A 11 47.10 45.40 -0.26
CA LEU A 11 46.29 44.28 0.31
C LEU A 11 45.25 45.02 1.26
N PRO A 12 44.75 44.56 2.45
CA PRO A 12 44.56 43.23 3.03
C PRO A 12 43.17 42.89 3.66
N LEU A 13 42.97 41.57 3.84
CA LEU A 13 42.34 40.88 4.99
C LEU A 13 40.83 41.03 5.33
N LEU A 14 40.13 39.90 5.19
CA LEU A 14 39.59 39.20 6.37
C LEU A 14 39.69 37.68 6.19
N ARG A 15 40.51 37.04 7.04
CA ARG A 15 40.78 35.60 7.07
C ARG A 15 39.95 34.96 8.19
N SER A 16 39.08 34.00 7.87
CA SER A 16 38.48 33.12 8.88
C SER A 16 38.87 31.67 8.58
N THR A 17 39.57 31.08 9.55
CA THR A 17 40.35 29.85 9.42
C THR A 17 39.50 28.61 9.73
N SER A 18 39.56 27.58 8.89
CA SER A 18 39.87 26.21 9.35
C SER A 18 40.07 25.28 8.16
N ASP A 19 41.33 24.97 7.84
CA ASP A 19 41.68 23.87 6.96
C ASP A 19 41.13 22.54 7.50
N ALA A 20 40.28 21.89 6.72
CA ALA A 20 40.03 20.47 6.81
C ALA A 20 40.42 19.88 5.46
N THR A 21 41.45 19.02 5.48
CA THR A 21 42.10 18.39 4.33
C THR A 21 41.12 18.08 3.19
N VAL A 22 41.28 18.77 2.07
CA VAL A 22 40.63 18.42 0.81
C VAL A 22 41.22 17.09 0.34
N GLU A 23 40.50 15.99 0.60
CA GLU A 23 40.72 14.75 -0.16
C GLU A 23 40.52 15.07 -1.65
N GLU A 24 41.45 14.62 -2.51
CA GLU A 24 41.24 14.70 -3.96
C GLU A 24 39.88 14.07 -4.32
N PRO A 25 39.10 14.69 -5.23
CA PRO A 25 37.73 14.26 -5.51
C PRO A 25 37.72 12.82 -6.06
N PHE A 26 37.28 11.90 -5.21
CA PHE A 26 37.27 10.45 -5.44
C PHE A 26 36.71 10.08 -6.83
N LYS A 27 37.55 9.51 -7.68
CA LYS A 27 37.22 9.20 -9.08
C LYS A 27 36.28 7.99 -9.14
N ARG A 28 34.99 8.26 -9.35
CA ARG A 28 33.96 7.21 -9.56
C ARG A 28 34.17 6.50 -10.90
N THR A 29 34.44 5.19 -10.85
CA THR A 29 34.69 4.33 -12.04
C THR A 29 33.60 3.29 -12.29
N GLY A 30 32.61 3.16 -11.40
CA GLY A 30 31.62 2.10 -11.44
C GLY A 30 30.85 2.05 -12.76
N THR A 31 30.52 0.84 -13.20
CA THR A 31 29.83 0.57 -14.46
C THR A 31 28.55 -0.21 -14.22
N ILE A 32 27.79 -0.48 -15.29
CA ILE A 32 26.62 -1.35 -15.23
C ILE A 32 26.94 -2.72 -14.62
N TRP A 33 28.13 -3.28 -14.90
CA TRP A 33 28.55 -4.59 -14.39
C TRP A 33 28.89 -4.57 -12.90
N THR A 34 29.50 -3.49 -12.42
CA THR A 34 29.87 -3.35 -11.00
C THR A 34 28.63 -3.10 -10.14
N ALA A 35 27.70 -2.27 -10.61
CA ALA A 35 26.39 -2.10 -10.00
C ALA A 35 25.59 -3.40 -10.02
N LEU A 36 25.57 -4.14 -11.14
CA LEU A 36 24.91 -5.44 -11.24
C LEU A 36 25.49 -6.45 -10.22
N ALA A 37 26.81 -6.51 -10.06
CA ALA A 37 27.46 -7.37 -9.06
C ALA A 37 27.09 -7.00 -7.61
N HIS A 38 27.05 -5.71 -7.27
CA HIS A 38 26.59 -5.24 -5.96
C HIS A 38 25.11 -5.57 -5.72
N ILE A 39 24.23 -5.34 -6.70
CA ILE A 39 22.80 -5.63 -6.58
C ILE A 39 22.59 -7.14 -6.42
N ILE A 40 23.16 -7.99 -7.27
CA ILE A 40 23.03 -9.45 -7.17
C ILE A 40 23.51 -9.96 -5.81
N THR A 41 24.65 -9.47 -5.33
CA THR A 41 25.22 -9.86 -4.02
C THR A 41 24.32 -9.48 -2.84
N GLY A 42 23.59 -8.36 -2.94
CA GLY A 42 22.64 -7.92 -1.92
C GLY A 42 21.23 -8.51 -2.05
N VAL A 43 20.81 -8.91 -3.25
CA VAL A 43 19.47 -9.51 -3.51
C VAL A 43 19.52 -11.02 -3.33
N ILE A 44 20.28 -11.74 -4.16
CA ILE A 44 20.49 -13.17 -3.95
C ILE A 44 21.25 -13.33 -2.63
N GLY A 45 20.97 -14.37 -1.87
CA GLY A 45 21.52 -14.57 -0.52
C GLY A 45 20.70 -15.62 0.25
N ALA A 46 20.70 -15.54 1.58
CA ALA A 46 19.94 -16.46 2.44
C ALA A 46 18.45 -16.59 2.03
N GLY A 47 17.84 -15.53 1.50
CA GLY A 47 16.44 -15.53 1.06
C GLY A 47 16.11 -16.57 -0.02
N VAL A 48 16.95 -16.77 -1.05
CA VAL A 48 16.62 -17.71 -2.15
C VAL A 48 16.50 -19.16 -1.68
N LEU A 49 17.16 -19.49 -0.56
CA LEU A 49 17.12 -20.81 0.05
C LEU A 49 15.82 -21.07 0.81
N SER A 50 15.12 -20.04 1.32
CA SER A 50 13.82 -20.18 1.99
C SER A 50 12.61 -19.94 1.07
N LEU A 51 12.82 -19.44 -0.16
CA LEU A 51 11.74 -19.30 -1.14
C LEU A 51 10.97 -20.59 -1.46
N PRO A 52 11.57 -21.80 -1.47
CA PRO A 52 10.81 -23.04 -1.62
C PRO A 52 9.89 -23.32 -0.43
N TRP A 53 10.32 -22.97 0.79
CA TRP A 53 9.47 -23.05 1.97
C TRP A 53 8.33 -22.03 1.89
N SER A 54 8.62 -20.82 1.43
CA SER A 54 7.61 -19.77 1.20
C SER A 54 6.58 -20.19 0.15
N MET A 55 7.04 -20.79 -0.96
CA MET A 55 6.21 -21.46 -1.96
C MET A 55 5.37 -22.58 -1.35
N ALA A 56 5.94 -23.36 -0.42
CA ALA A 56 5.19 -24.39 0.28
C ALA A 56 4.09 -23.81 1.18
N GLN A 57 4.30 -22.67 1.84
CA GLN A 57 3.26 -22.04 2.65
C GLN A 57 2.15 -21.40 1.79
N LEU A 58 2.50 -20.78 0.66
CA LEU A 58 1.56 -20.04 -0.20
C LEU A 58 0.89 -20.89 -1.28
N GLY A 59 1.49 -22.00 -1.70
CA GLY A 59 0.99 -22.88 -2.75
C GLY A 59 1.26 -22.39 -4.18
N TRP A 60 0.87 -23.22 -5.15
CA TRP A 60 1.22 -23.06 -6.57
C TRP A 60 0.74 -21.77 -7.26
N ILE A 61 -0.27 -21.07 -6.72
CA ILE A 61 -0.78 -19.82 -7.31
C ILE A 61 -0.23 -18.60 -6.58
N ALA A 62 -0.43 -18.51 -5.26
CA ALA A 62 -0.06 -17.32 -4.51
C ALA A 62 1.46 -17.15 -4.41
N GLY A 63 2.24 -18.23 -4.30
CA GLY A 63 3.70 -18.17 -4.21
C GLY A 63 4.35 -17.46 -5.41
N PRO A 64 4.17 -17.94 -6.65
CA PRO A 64 4.75 -17.30 -7.84
C PRO A 64 4.21 -15.90 -8.08
N LEU A 65 2.90 -15.68 -7.85
CA LEU A 65 2.28 -14.36 -8.00
C LEU A 65 2.90 -13.35 -7.04
N CYS A 66 3.09 -13.71 -5.77
CA CYS A 66 3.75 -12.85 -4.79
C CYS A 66 5.19 -12.52 -5.21
N MET A 67 5.99 -13.49 -5.67
CA MET A 67 7.35 -13.20 -6.17
C MET A 67 7.35 -12.19 -7.32
N ILE A 68 6.43 -12.33 -8.29
CA ILE A 68 6.28 -11.39 -9.41
C ILE A 68 5.85 -10.00 -8.94
N VAL A 69 4.93 -9.91 -7.97
CA VAL A 69 4.48 -8.63 -7.39
C VAL A 69 5.62 -7.95 -6.63
N PHE A 70 6.37 -8.67 -5.78
CA PHE A 70 7.53 -8.11 -5.09
C PHE A 70 8.63 -7.67 -6.06
N ALA A 71 8.90 -8.44 -7.13
CA ALA A 71 9.82 -8.01 -8.19
C ALA A 71 9.37 -6.71 -8.87
N ALA A 72 8.08 -6.58 -9.21
CA ALA A 72 7.52 -5.38 -9.83
C ALA A 72 7.58 -4.15 -8.90
N VAL A 73 7.27 -4.32 -7.62
CA VAL A 73 7.41 -3.28 -6.59
C VAL A 73 8.87 -2.85 -6.43
N THR A 74 9.81 -3.79 -6.46
CA THR A 74 11.25 -3.50 -6.40
C THR A 74 11.75 -2.76 -7.65
N ILE A 75 11.24 -3.08 -8.85
CA ILE A 75 11.52 -2.32 -10.08
C ILE A 75 10.96 -0.89 -9.98
N LEU A 76 9.74 -0.72 -9.49
CA LEU A 76 9.12 0.61 -9.36
C LEU A 76 9.87 1.48 -8.35
N THR A 77 10.12 0.95 -7.15
CA THR A 77 10.82 1.68 -6.08
C THR A 77 12.27 2.00 -6.44
N SER A 78 12.99 1.07 -7.07
CA SER A 78 14.36 1.32 -7.54
C SER A 78 14.41 2.39 -8.63
N ASN A 79 13.49 2.39 -9.60
CA ASN A 79 13.42 3.43 -10.62
C ASN A 79 13.19 4.83 -10.04
N LEU A 80 12.27 4.97 -9.07
CA LEU A 80 12.00 6.24 -8.38
C LEU A 80 13.22 6.70 -7.60
N LEU A 81 13.82 5.80 -6.79
CA LEU A 81 14.98 6.14 -5.97
C LEU A 81 16.21 6.51 -6.81
N CYS A 82 16.39 5.91 -7.99
CA CYS A 82 17.46 6.27 -8.92
C CYS A 82 17.46 7.74 -9.33
N ASP A 83 16.28 8.34 -9.50
CA ASP A 83 16.15 9.74 -9.93
C ASP A 83 16.40 10.72 -8.78
N LEU A 84 16.20 10.30 -7.53
CA LEU A 84 16.49 11.13 -6.34
C LEU A 84 17.99 11.35 -6.09
N TYR A 85 18.88 10.66 -6.81
CA TYR A 85 20.33 10.77 -6.62
C TYR A 85 20.90 12.14 -7.01
N ARG A 86 20.31 12.83 -8.00
CA ARG A 86 20.67 14.21 -8.38
C ARG A 86 19.51 15.17 -8.17
N PHE A 87 19.82 16.42 -7.87
CA PHE A 87 18.84 17.49 -7.65
C PHE A 87 19.35 18.84 -8.21
N PRO A 88 18.48 19.68 -8.82
CA PRO A 88 17.03 19.50 -8.99
C PRO A 88 16.65 18.60 -10.18
N ASP A 89 17.52 18.50 -11.18
CA ASP A 89 17.31 17.61 -12.33
C ASP A 89 17.97 16.23 -12.10
N PRO A 90 17.29 15.11 -12.42
CA PRO A 90 17.76 13.76 -12.12
C PRO A 90 18.99 13.31 -12.94
N GLU A 91 19.32 14.01 -14.04
CA GLU A 91 20.50 13.69 -14.88
C GLU A 91 21.63 14.72 -14.73
N SER A 92 21.29 15.99 -14.68
CA SER A 92 22.21 17.14 -14.74
C SER A 92 22.34 17.91 -13.41
N GLY A 93 21.51 17.61 -12.41
CA GLY A 93 21.50 18.29 -11.11
C GLY A 93 22.87 18.32 -10.41
N PRO A 94 23.33 19.49 -9.91
CA PRO A 94 24.65 19.63 -9.30
C PRO A 94 24.74 19.01 -7.90
N THR A 95 23.62 18.88 -7.18
CA THR A 95 23.61 18.30 -5.83
C THR A 95 23.45 16.79 -5.91
N ARG A 96 24.33 16.03 -5.24
CA ARG A 96 24.26 14.57 -5.14
C ARG A 96 23.80 14.09 -3.76
N ILE A 97 22.80 13.22 -3.76
CA ILE A 97 22.17 12.63 -2.58
C ILE A 97 22.62 11.15 -2.51
N ARG A 98 23.55 10.86 -1.60
CA ARG A 98 24.42 9.67 -1.67
C ARG A 98 24.02 8.52 -0.73
N SER A 99 22.89 8.65 -0.06
CA SER A 99 22.35 7.61 0.84
C SER A 99 20.86 7.78 1.05
N TYR A 100 20.17 6.68 1.36
CA TYR A 100 18.73 6.72 1.65
C TYR A 100 18.39 7.68 2.81
N PRO A 101 19.10 7.68 3.97
CA PRO A 101 18.88 8.67 5.01
C PRO A 101 19.22 10.11 4.58
N GLN A 102 20.16 10.34 3.65
CA GLN A 102 20.40 11.68 3.11
C GLN A 102 19.23 12.15 2.24
N ALA A 103 18.63 11.27 1.42
CA ALA A 103 17.43 11.56 0.66
C ALA A 103 16.27 11.92 1.60
N VAL A 104 16.03 11.09 2.62
CA VAL A 104 15.03 11.39 3.65
C VAL A 104 15.34 12.73 4.34
N ARG A 105 16.59 13.06 4.68
CA ARG A 105 16.91 14.37 5.28
C ARG A 105 16.65 15.54 4.33
N PHE A 106 16.90 15.35 3.05
CA PHE A 106 16.78 16.41 2.04
C PHE A 106 15.31 16.70 1.69
N TYR A 107 14.54 15.67 1.35
CA TYR A 107 13.13 15.81 0.97
C TYR A 107 12.20 15.91 2.20
N LEU A 108 12.40 15.05 3.21
CA LEU A 108 11.50 14.89 4.36
C LEU A 108 11.97 15.69 5.61
N GLY A 109 13.28 15.85 5.81
CA GLY A 109 13.86 16.63 6.91
C GLY A 109 14.39 15.80 8.07
N GLU A 110 15.07 16.46 9.01
CA GLU A 110 15.91 15.77 10.02
C GLU A 110 15.15 14.84 10.98
N LYS A 111 13.90 15.14 11.35
CA LYS A 111 13.13 14.22 12.23
C LYS A 111 12.72 12.94 11.51
N SER A 112 12.24 13.03 10.27
CA SER A 112 11.95 11.86 9.45
C SER A 112 13.23 11.08 9.13
N GLN A 113 14.36 11.78 8.91
CA GLN A 113 15.66 11.12 8.76
C GLN A 113 16.02 10.31 10.00
N LYS A 114 15.78 10.81 11.23
CA LYS A 114 16.05 10.03 12.45
C LYS A 114 15.17 8.78 12.51
N VAL A 115 13.87 8.88 12.22
CA VAL A 115 12.95 7.72 12.26
C VAL A 115 13.26 6.71 11.17
N CYS A 116 13.33 7.13 9.90
CA CYS A 116 13.63 6.23 8.78
C CYS A 116 15.05 5.64 8.86
N ALA A 117 16.02 6.37 9.43
CA ALA A 117 17.35 5.83 9.68
C ALA A 117 17.37 4.75 10.77
N ILE A 118 16.51 4.83 11.80
CA ILE A 118 16.39 3.76 12.80
C ILE A 118 15.95 2.46 12.11
N PHE A 119 14.85 2.49 11.36
CA PHE A 119 14.36 1.30 10.64
C PHE A 119 15.32 0.82 9.55
N ALA A 120 15.94 1.73 8.78
CA ALA A 120 16.90 1.34 7.76
C ALA A 120 18.16 0.71 8.38
N TYR A 121 18.75 1.30 9.42
CA TYR A 121 19.95 0.74 10.04
C TYR A 121 19.67 -0.52 10.87
N GLU A 122 18.48 -0.67 11.44
CA GLU A 122 18.04 -1.92 12.06
C GLU A 122 17.96 -3.05 11.03
N SER A 123 17.34 -2.84 9.87
CA SER A 123 17.29 -3.80 8.78
C SER A 123 18.69 -4.19 8.25
N LEU A 124 19.58 -3.21 8.06
CA LEU A 124 20.97 -3.43 7.65
C LEU A 124 21.77 -4.24 8.69
N TYR A 125 21.52 -3.99 9.99
CA TYR A 125 22.12 -4.74 11.10
C TYR A 125 21.58 -6.18 11.18
N GLY A 126 20.27 -6.36 10.98
CA GLY A 126 19.60 -7.66 10.94
C GLY A 126 20.11 -8.57 9.82
N CYS A 127 20.49 -8.02 8.67
CA CYS A 127 21.18 -8.76 7.60
C CYS A 127 22.50 -9.36 8.09
N GLY A 128 23.27 -8.63 8.90
CA GLY A 128 24.54 -9.13 9.47
C GLY A 128 24.34 -10.31 10.43
N ILE A 129 23.32 -10.25 11.28
CA ILE A 129 22.92 -11.37 12.17
C ILE A 129 22.50 -12.58 11.32
N THR A 130 21.60 -12.37 10.36
CA THR A 130 21.04 -13.41 9.49
C THR A 130 22.12 -14.15 8.70
N TYR A 131 23.08 -13.42 8.15
CA TYR A 131 24.19 -14.02 7.38
C TYR A 131 25.18 -14.76 8.28
N THR A 132 25.32 -14.36 9.54
CA THR A 132 26.11 -15.12 10.54
C THR A 132 25.44 -16.46 10.85
N ILE A 133 24.12 -16.47 11.07
CA ILE A 133 23.36 -17.71 11.31
C ILE A 133 23.38 -18.63 10.08
N THR A 134 23.13 -18.07 8.88
CA THR A 134 23.07 -18.84 7.62
C THR A 134 24.43 -19.44 7.27
N THR A 135 25.53 -18.70 7.47
CA THR A 135 26.90 -19.21 7.27
C THR A 135 27.20 -20.37 8.21
N ALA A 136 26.88 -20.22 9.50
CA ALA A 136 27.06 -21.29 10.48
C ALA A 136 26.23 -22.53 10.14
N SER A 137 25.01 -22.36 9.63
CA SER A 137 24.17 -23.47 9.16
C SER A 137 24.74 -24.17 7.92
N SER A 138 25.34 -23.43 6.99
CA SER A 138 25.94 -24.01 5.78
C SER A 138 27.24 -24.77 6.07
N ILE A 139 28.09 -24.27 6.98
CA ILE A 139 29.28 -25.00 7.45
C ILE A 139 28.87 -26.26 8.23
N ARG A 140 27.83 -26.16 9.08
CA ARG A 140 27.25 -27.31 9.77
C ARG A 140 26.70 -28.37 8.79
N ALA A 141 26.09 -27.94 7.70
CA ALA A 141 25.60 -28.84 6.65
C ALA A 141 26.76 -29.62 6.01
N ILE A 142 27.84 -28.94 5.61
CA ILE A 142 29.06 -29.58 5.07
C ILE A 142 29.64 -30.61 6.05
N GLN A 143 29.74 -30.28 7.35
CA GLN A 143 30.28 -31.24 8.33
C GLN A 143 29.37 -32.45 8.55
N LYS A 144 28.04 -32.27 8.55
CA LYS A 144 27.09 -33.39 8.55
C LYS A 144 27.23 -34.28 7.31
N SER A 145 27.29 -33.66 6.13
CA SER A 145 27.48 -34.32 4.84
C SER A 145 28.69 -35.26 4.83
N ASN A 146 29.87 -34.73 5.15
CA ASN A 146 31.11 -35.51 5.21
C ASN A 146 31.09 -36.57 6.31
N CYS A 147 30.41 -36.31 7.44
CA CYS A 147 30.24 -37.28 8.52
C CYS A 147 29.39 -38.48 8.09
N TYR A 148 28.21 -38.25 7.50
CA TYR A 148 27.34 -39.33 7.02
C TYR A 148 27.96 -40.11 5.84
N HIS A 149 28.70 -39.46 4.96
CA HIS A 149 29.43 -40.14 3.89
C HIS A 149 30.55 -41.05 4.43
N ARG A 150 31.29 -40.60 5.47
CA ARG A 150 32.43 -41.32 6.04
C ARG A 150 32.04 -42.43 7.03
N GLU A 151 31.11 -42.12 7.94
CA GLU A 151 30.76 -42.97 9.09
C GLU A 151 29.42 -43.72 8.89
N GLY A 152 28.73 -43.47 7.77
CA GLY A 152 27.47 -44.11 7.39
C GLY A 152 26.20 -43.36 7.82
N HIS A 153 25.07 -43.71 7.20
CA HIS A 153 23.79 -42.99 7.33
C HIS A 153 23.22 -42.93 8.76
N GLU A 154 23.54 -43.93 9.61
CA GLU A 154 23.06 -44.05 11.00
C GLU A 154 23.99 -43.37 12.03
N ALA A 155 25.08 -42.72 11.58
CA ALA A 155 26.04 -42.10 12.49
C ALA A 155 25.46 -40.88 13.24
N SER A 156 25.80 -40.72 14.51
CA SER A 156 25.32 -39.62 15.36
C SER A 156 26.06 -38.29 15.09
N CYS A 157 25.91 -37.74 13.88
CA CYS A 157 26.60 -36.55 13.38
C CYS A 157 26.05 -35.23 13.99
N ALA A 158 26.41 -34.96 15.26
CA ALA A 158 25.96 -33.79 16.02
C ALA A 158 27.01 -32.67 16.08
N TYR A 159 26.80 -31.62 15.29
CA TYR A 159 27.63 -30.39 15.29
C TYR A 159 26.85 -29.19 15.86
N GLY A 160 27.53 -28.34 16.65
CA GLY A 160 26.99 -27.08 17.19
C GLY A 160 27.24 -25.88 16.28
N TYR A 161 26.49 -24.79 16.45
CA TYR A 161 26.59 -23.61 15.57
C TYR A 161 27.64 -22.58 16.01
N THR A 162 27.90 -22.48 17.32
CA THR A 162 28.64 -21.38 17.97
C THR A 162 30.04 -21.17 17.40
N VAL A 163 30.79 -22.25 17.16
CA VAL A 163 32.17 -22.19 16.64
C VAL A 163 32.20 -21.61 15.22
N TYR A 164 31.25 -21.97 14.37
CA TYR A 164 31.18 -21.45 13.00
C TYR A 164 30.70 -19.99 12.95
N MET A 165 29.81 -19.58 13.87
CA MET A 165 29.43 -18.17 14.03
C MET A 165 30.64 -17.32 14.43
N LEU A 166 31.44 -17.79 15.40
CA LEU A 166 32.68 -17.13 15.81
C LEU A 166 33.72 -17.07 14.69
N LEU A 167 33.87 -18.15 13.91
CA LEU A 167 34.76 -18.20 12.75
C LEU A 167 34.35 -17.19 11.67
N PHE A 168 33.06 -17.13 11.34
CA PHE A 168 32.55 -16.13 10.40
C PHE A 168 32.72 -14.71 10.94
N GLY A 169 32.46 -14.48 12.23
CA GLY A 169 32.74 -13.22 12.92
C GLY A 169 34.21 -12.81 12.79
N ALA A 170 35.16 -13.73 12.98
CA ALA A 170 36.58 -13.46 12.79
C ALA A 170 36.93 -13.06 11.34
N VAL A 171 36.36 -13.75 10.34
CA VAL A 171 36.50 -13.35 8.93
C VAL A 171 35.90 -11.96 8.69
N GLN A 172 34.73 -11.67 9.27
CA GLN A 172 34.07 -10.38 9.12
C GLN A 172 34.78 -9.24 9.84
N ILE A 173 35.53 -9.48 10.92
CA ILE A 173 36.39 -8.46 11.54
C ILE A 173 37.46 -8.00 10.54
N VAL A 174 38.05 -8.92 9.78
CA VAL A 174 39.04 -8.61 8.74
C VAL A 174 38.38 -7.93 7.53
N MET A 175 37.32 -8.53 6.98
CA MET A 175 36.65 -8.02 5.77
C MET A 175 35.96 -6.67 6.00
N SER A 176 35.50 -6.39 7.23
CA SER A 176 34.92 -5.08 7.57
C SER A 176 35.93 -3.94 7.55
N GLN A 177 37.23 -4.20 7.43
CA GLN A 177 38.22 -3.13 7.26
C GLN A 177 38.29 -2.58 5.83
N ILE A 178 37.56 -3.16 4.85
CA ILE A 178 37.48 -2.62 3.50
C ILE A 178 36.84 -1.21 3.55
N PRO A 179 37.45 -0.14 2.97
CA PRO A 179 37.05 1.24 3.28
C PRO A 179 35.62 1.63 2.91
N ASN A 180 35.13 1.21 1.73
CA ASN A 180 33.85 1.60 1.14
C ASN A 180 33.44 0.64 -0.01
N PHE A 181 32.24 0.84 -0.58
CA PHE A 181 31.68 0.05 -1.70
C PHE A 181 32.64 -0.12 -2.90
N HIS A 182 33.31 0.95 -3.33
CA HIS A 182 34.23 0.90 -4.47
C HIS A 182 35.42 -0.03 -4.23
N ASN A 183 35.92 -0.12 -2.99
CA ASN A 183 37.03 -1.02 -2.65
C ASN A 183 36.61 -2.51 -2.49
N MET A 184 35.29 -2.81 -2.51
CA MET A 184 34.74 -4.17 -2.45
C MET A 184 34.04 -4.62 -3.74
N GLU A 185 34.30 -3.94 -4.85
CA GLU A 185 33.81 -4.35 -6.18
C GLU A 185 34.20 -5.82 -6.47
N TRP A 186 35.48 -6.17 -6.31
CA TRP A 186 35.99 -7.53 -6.53
C TRP A 186 35.28 -8.59 -5.66
N LEU A 187 35.03 -8.25 -4.39
CA LEU A 187 34.34 -9.14 -3.44
C LEU A 187 32.88 -9.35 -3.83
N SER A 188 32.25 -8.29 -4.37
CA SER A 188 30.87 -8.36 -4.89
C SER A 188 30.78 -9.14 -6.20
N VAL A 189 31.81 -9.09 -7.06
CA VAL A 189 31.86 -9.94 -8.26
C VAL A 189 31.97 -11.41 -7.88
N ILE A 190 32.87 -11.76 -6.95
CA ILE A 190 33.00 -13.14 -6.45
C ILE A 190 31.68 -13.61 -5.81
N ALA A 191 31.09 -12.79 -4.92
CA ALA A 191 29.85 -13.14 -4.24
C ALA A 191 28.68 -13.31 -5.21
N ALA A 192 28.55 -12.47 -6.24
CA ALA A 192 27.55 -12.62 -7.29
C ALA A 192 27.73 -13.91 -8.09
N ILE A 193 28.96 -14.30 -8.44
CA ILE A 193 29.24 -15.60 -9.11
C ILE A 193 28.83 -16.76 -8.20
N MET A 194 29.26 -16.76 -6.94
CA MET A 194 28.88 -17.79 -5.97
C MET A 194 27.36 -17.91 -5.80
N SER A 195 26.65 -16.77 -5.83
CA SER A 195 25.19 -16.70 -5.71
C SER A 195 24.47 -17.44 -6.84
N PHE A 196 24.91 -17.26 -8.08
CA PHE A 196 24.37 -17.97 -9.23
C PHE A 196 24.76 -19.45 -9.20
N THR A 197 25.96 -19.79 -8.74
CA THR A 197 26.41 -21.19 -8.63
C THR A 197 25.49 -22.00 -7.72
N TYR A 198 25.31 -21.62 -6.44
CA TYR A 198 24.45 -22.43 -5.56
C TYR A 198 22.96 -22.33 -5.92
N SER A 199 22.50 -21.21 -6.49
CA SER A 199 21.11 -21.10 -6.97
C SER A 199 20.86 -22.05 -8.15
N SER A 200 21.81 -22.14 -9.09
CA SER A 200 21.75 -23.08 -10.21
C SER A 200 21.79 -24.54 -9.74
N ILE A 201 22.62 -24.85 -8.73
CA ILE A 201 22.69 -26.18 -8.12
C ILE A 201 21.38 -26.52 -7.40
N GLY A 202 20.84 -25.61 -6.58
CA GLY A 202 19.58 -25.83 -5.85
C GLY A 202 18.38 -26.02 -6.79
N PHE A 203 18.28 -25.21 -7.84
CA PHE A 203 17.33 -25.42 -8.94
C PHE A 203 17.54 -26.77 -9.63
N GLY A 204 18.77 -27.09 -10.05
CA GLY A 204 19.10 -28.32 -10.78
C GLY A 204 18.82 -29.59 -9.98
N LEU A 205 19.16 -29.60 -8.69
CA LEU A 205 18.82 -30.68 -7.75
C LEU A 205 17.30 -30.78 -7.55
N GLY A 206 16.59 -29.66 -7.44
CA GLY A 206 15.12 -29.63 -7.35
C GLY A 206 14.48 -30.24 -8.60
N PHE A 207 14.93 -29.84 -9.79
CA PHE A 207 14.47 -30.38 -11.06
C PHE A 207 14.77 -31.88 -11.21
N ALA A 208 15.99 -32.31 -10.87
CA ALA A 208 16.37 -33.73 -10.86
C ALA A 208 15.48 -34.53 -9.90
N LYS A 209 15.16 -33.99 -8.71
CA LYS A 209 14.28 -34.66 -7.74
C LYS A 209 12.82 -34.75 -8.21
N VAL A 210 12.33 -33.78 -8.98
CA VAL A 210 11.00 -33.87 -9.64
C VAL A 210 10.97 -35.00 -10.67
N ILE A 211 12.04 -35.15 -11.48
CA ILE A 211 12.17 -36.27 -12.42
C ILE A 211 12.23 -37.61 -11.67
N GLU A 212 13.04 -37.70 -10.61
CA GLU A 212 13.19 -38.91 -9.78
C GLU A 212 11.89 -39.32 -9.09
N ASN A 213 11.12 -38.34 -8.57
CA ASN A 213 9.81 -38.59 -7.96
C ASN A 213 8.77 -39.12 -8.98
N GLY A 214 8.92 -38.80 -10.28
CA GLY A 214 7.91 -39.06 -11.31
C GLY A 214 6.63 -38.20 -11.18
N GLU A 215 6.57 -37.28 -10.22
CA GLU A 215 5.42 -36.42 -9.92
C GLU A 215 5.85 -35.00 -9.51
N ILE A 216 4.99 -34.03 -9.80
CA ILE A 216 5.10 -32.65 -9.30
C ILE A 216 4.33 -32.59 -7.97
N LYS A 217 5.06 -32.47 -6.85
CA LYS A 217 4.46 -32.37 -5.52
C LYS A 217 3.93 -30.97 -5.22
N GLY A 218 3.25 -30.85 -4.09
CA GLY A 218 2.62 -29.61 -3.64
C GLY A 218 1.15 -29.52 -4.02
N SER A 219 0.50 -28.45 -3.57
CA SER A 219 -0.92 -28.19 -3.74
C SER A 219 -1.13 -26.73 -4.16
N ILE A 220 -2.32 -26.41 -4.66
CA ILE A 220 -2.70 -25.05 -5.03
C ILE A 220 -2.69 -24.11 -3.80
N SER A 221 -3.07 -24.63 -2.64
CA SER A 221 -3.22 -23.87 -1.39
C SER A 221 -2.01 -23.92 -0.45
N GLY A 222 -0.97 -24.71 -0.73
CA GLY A 222 0.21 -24.86 0.14
C GLY A 222 0.07 -25.93 1.22
N VAL A 223 0.95 -25.88 2.23
CA VAL A 223 0.97 -26.78 3.40
C VAL A 223 -0.39 -26.77 4.10
N PRO A 224 -1.02 -27.95 4.35
CA PRO A 224 -2.21 -28.04 5.18
C PRO A 224 -1.84 -27.87 6.66
N THR A 225 -2.65 -27.12 7.39
CA THR A 225 -2.49 -26.84 8.83
C THR A 225 -3.71 -27.32 9.61
N ALA A 226 -3.55 -27.47 10.93
CA ALA A 226 -4.65 -27.90 11.80
C ALA A 226 -5.73 -26.82 11.96
N ASN A 227 -5.35 -25.55 11.85
CA ASN A 227 -6.27 -24.42 11.88
C ASN A 227 -5.83 -23.29 10.92
N THR A 228 -6.75 -22.35 10.75
CA THR A 228 -6.67 -21.22 9.84
C THR A 228 -5.61 -20.16 10.18
N ALA A 229 -5.30 -19.90 11.46
CA ALA A 229 -4.23 -18.95 11.79
C ALA A 229 -2.84 -19.55 11.69
N ASP A 230 -2.67 -20.85 11.91
CA ASP A 230 -1.40 -21.51 11.58
C ASP A 230 -1.12 -21.31 10.08
N LYS A 231 -2.16 -21.46 9.23
CA LYS A 231 -2.05 -21.21 7.79
C LYS A 231 -1.66 -19.77 7.48
N LEU A 232 -2.34 -18.83 8.12
CA LEU A 232 -2.10 -17.40 7.97
C LEU A 232 -0.70 -17.00 8.42
N TRP A 233 -0.28 -17.46 9.59
CA TRP A 233 1.00 -17.14 10.19
C TRP A 233 2.14 -17.61 9.30
N LEU A 234 2.04 -18.85 8.79
CA LEU A 234 2.95 -19.39 7.78
C LEU A 234 2.91 -18.59 6.47
N ALA A 235 1.74 -18.11 6.03
CA ALA A 235 1.62 -17.23 4.87
C ALA A 235 2.27 -15.86 5.08
N PHE A 236 2.15 -15.25 6.26
CA PHE A 236 2.84 -13.99 6.58
C PHE A 236 4.34 -14.14 6.76
N GLN A 237 4.79 -15.24 7.37
CA GLN A 237 6.21 -15.60 7.39
C GLN A 237 6.74 -15.76 5.95
N ALA A 238 6.02 -16.46 5.07
CA ALA A 238 6.39 -16.59 3.67
C ALA A 238 6.37 -15.27 2.88
N LEU A 239 5.44 -14.36 3.15
CA LEU A 239 5.45 -13.00 2.57
C LEU A 239 6.62 -12.17 3.10
N GLY A 240 6.97 -12.31 4.38
CA GLY A 240 8.15 -11.70 4.99
C GLY A 240 9.46 -12.22 4.40
N ASP A 241 9.58 -13.53 4.22
CA ASP A 241 10.70 -14.19 3.55
C ASP A 241 10.86 -13.72 2.09
N ILE A 242 9.76 -13.67 1.32
CA ILE A 242 9.78 -13.15 -0.06
C ILE A 242 10.18 -11.67 -0.07
N ALA A 243 9.67 -10.84 0.85
CA ALA A 243 10.07 -9.43 0.96
C ALA A 243 11.56 -9.29 1.31
N PHE A 244 12.05 -10.12 2.25
CA PHE A 244 13.46 -10.19 2.64
C PHE A 244 14.38 -10.66 1.52
N ALA A 245 13.86 -11.34 0.49
CA ALA A 245 14.61 -11.70 -0.71
C ALA A 245 14.79 -10.54 -1.71
N TYR A 246 14.16 -9.36 -1.54
CA TYR A 246 14.35 -8.20 -2.42
C TYR A 246 14.89 -6.90 -1.73
N PRO A 247 15.87 -6.93 -0.79
CA PRO A 247 16.07 -5.83 0.17
C PRO A 247 17.06 -4.73 -0.30
N TYR A 248 17.55 -4.76 -1.55
CA TYR A 248 18.64 -3.86 -1.98
C TYR A 248 18.26 -2.37 -2.15
N SER A 249 16.97 -2.04 -2.17
CA SER A 249 16.51 -0.65 -2.35
C SER A 249 17.05 0.29 -1.26
N ILE A 250 17.29 -0.21 -0.04
CA ILE A 250 17.83 0.54 1.11
C ILE A 250 19.28 1.02 0.86
N ILE A 251 20.04 0.31 0.02
CA ILE A 251 21.45 0.58 -0.30
C ILE A 251 21.67 1.08 -1.74
N LEU A 252 20.58 1.34 -2.48
CA LEU A 252 20.63 1.66 -3.90
C LEU A 252 21.41 2.94 -4.19
N LEU A 253 21.21 3.99 -3.39
CA LEU A 253 21.88 5.28 -3.59
C LEU A 253 23.39 5.20 -3.32
N GLU A 254 23.79 4.36 -2.37
CA GLU A 254 25.18 4.04 -2.05
C GLU A 254 25.87 3.28 -3.20
N ILE A 255 25.17 2.32 -3.84
CA ILE A 255 25.66 1.66 -5.05
C ILE A 255 25.74 2.65 -6.21
N GLN A 256 24.72 3.49 -6.40
CA GLN A 256 24.67 4.50 -7.46
C GLN A 256 25.77 5.56 -7.30
N ASP A 257 26.19 5.89 -6.08
CA ASP A 257 27.32 6.79 -5.81
C ASP A 257 28.68 6.25 -6.28
N THR A 258 28.79 4.95 -6.59
CA THR A 258 30.01 4.37 -7.20
C THR A 258 30.13 4.63 -8.71
N LEU A 259 29.01 4.92 -9.38
CA LEU A 259 28.91 4.94 -10.85
C LEU A 259 29.64 6.14 -11.47
N LYS A 260 30.24 5.89 -12.64
CA LYS A 260 30.82 6.94 -13.49
C LYS A 260 29.77 7.97 -13.90
N SER A 261 30.19 9.23 -14.05
CA SER A 261 29.30 10.37 -14.34
C SER A 261 28.65 10.36 -15.73
N SER A 262 29.11 9.51 -16.65
CA SER A 262 28.62 9.45 -18.04
C SER A 262 28.61 8.00 -18.58
N PRO A 263 27.47 7.49 -19.10
CA PRO A 263 26.15 8.14 -19.13
C PRO A 263 25.60 8.39 -17.72
N PRO A 264 24.53 9.20 -17.55
CA PRO A 264 23.97 9.57 -16.26
C PRO A 264 23.77 8.38 -15.30
N GLU A 265 24.05 8.61 -14.02
CA GLU A 265 24.09 7.53 -13.03
C GLU A 265 22.74 6.85 -12.87
N ASN A 266 21.63 7.62 -12.94
CA ASN A 266 20.26 7.08 -12.89
C ASN A 266 19.97 6.15 -14.08
N LYS A 267 20.32 6.53 -15.32
CA LYS A 267 20.16 5.69 -16.51
C LYS A 267 20.94 4.38 -16.40
N THR A 268 22.18 4.44 -15.90
CA THR A 268 23.02 3.27 -15.67
C THR A 268 22.44 2.37 -14.56
N MET A 269 22.02 2.96 -13.44
CA MET A 269 21.51 2.23 -12.27
C MET A 269 20.12 1.61 -12.53
N LYS A 270 19.24 2.28 -13.27
CA LYS A 270 17.96 1.73 -13.74
C LYS A 270 18.16 0.51 -14.64
N LYS A 271 19.09 0.58 -15.59
CA LYS A 271 19.42 -0.55 -16.46
C LYS A 271 20.05 -1.72 -15.69
N ALA A 272 20.95 -1.44 -14.75
CA ALA A 272 21.51 -2.46 -13.85
C ALA A 272 20.42 -3.13 -12.99
N SER A 273 19.54 -2.32 -12.37
CA SER A 273 18.42 -2.76 -11.54
C SER A 273 17.45 -3.67 -12.30
N MET A 274 17.06 -3.27 -13.51
CA MET A 274 16.17 -4.07 -14.36
C MET A 274 16.77 -5.43 -14.71
N ILE A 275 18.05 -5.48 -15.12
CA ILE A 275 18.74 -6.73 -15.43
C ILE A 275 18.87 -7.60 -14.17
N ALA A 276 19.26 -7.00 -13.04
CA ALA A 276 19.42 -7.70 -11.78
C ALA A 276 18.10 -8.36 -11.33
N ILE A 277 17.01 -7.59 -11.23
CA ILE A 277 15.73 -8.09 -10.72
C ILE A 277 15.13 -9.15 -11.64
N LEU A 278 15.28 -9.04 -12.97
CA LEU A 278 14.84 -10.08 -13.90
C LEU A 278 15.63 -11.38 -13.69
N LEU A 279 16.95 -11.30 -13.56
CA LEU A 279 17.81 -12.47 -13.30
C LEU A 279 17.52 -13.10 -11.93
N THR A 280 17.41 -12.30 -10.86
CA THR A 280 17.12 -12.84 -9.52
C THR A 280 15.74 -13.48 -9.48
N THR A 281 14.72 -12.82 -10.05
CA THR A 281 13.34 -13.35 -10.08
C THR A 281 13.24 -14.65 -10.88
N PHE A 282 14.01 -14.81 -11.96
CA PHE A 282 14.14 -16.09 -12.67
C PHE A 282 14.67 -17.19 -11.73
N PHE A 283 15.82 -16.97 -11.07
CA PHE A 283 16.36 -17.95 -10.12
C PHE A 283 15.44 -18.21 -8.92
N TYR A 284 14.70 -17.20 -8.47
CA TYR A 284 13.78 -17.29 -7.34
C TYR A 284 12.57 -18.15 -7.67
N LEU A 285 11.96 -17.93 -8.85
CA LEU A 285 10.90 -18.77 -9.37
C LEU A 285 11.41 -20.20 -9.63
N CYS A 286 12.60 -20.38 -10.20
CA CYS A 286 13.19 -21.70 -10.41
C CYS A 286 13.44 -22.46 -9.09
N CYS A 287 14.20 -21.89 -8.15
CA CYS A 287 14.46 -22.50 -6.86
C CYS A 287 13.16 -22.77 -6.10
N GLY A 288 12.29 -21.75 -6.00
CA GLY A 288 11.01 -21.83 -5.30
C GLY A 288 10.08 -22.90 -5.87
N CYS A 289 9.82 -22.87 -7.17
CA CYS A 289 8.91 -23.81 -7.83
C CYS A 289 9.48 -25.23 -7.85
N PHE A 290 10.73 -25.44 -8.26
CA PHE A 290 11.29 -26.79 -8.33
C PHE A 290 11.57 -27.38 -6.94
N GLY A 291 11.92 -26.57 -5.94
CA GLY A 291 11.99 -27.01 -4.55
C GLY A 291 10.62 -27.37 -3.95
N TYR A 292 9.54 -26.67 -4.34
CA TYR A 292 8.19 -27.06 -3.94
C TYR A 292 7.69 -28.31 -4.68
N ALA A 293 7.95 -28.43 -5.99
CA ALA A 293 7.66 -29.63 -6.77
C ALA A 293 8.43 -30.87 -6.28
N ALA A 294 9.65 -30.70 -5.75
CA ALA A 294 10.47 -31.80 -5.24
C ALA A 294 10.00 -32.36 -3.89
N PHE A 295 9.48 -31.49 -3.00
CA PHE A 295 9.24 -31.83 -1.58
C PHE A 295 7.81 -31.59 -1.08
N GLY A 296 6.99 -30.81 -1.81
CA GLY A 296 5.59 -30.53 -1.46
C GLY A 296 5.43 -29.93 -0.07
N SER A 297 4.54 -30.51 0.75
CA SER A 297 4.32 -30.03 2.13
C SER A 297 5.46 -30.36 3.11
N LEU A 298 6.55 -30.95 2.63
CA LEU A 298 7.76 -31.28 3.39
C LEU A 298 8.97 -30.42 2.96
N THR A 299 8.76 -29.37 2.15
CA THR A 299 9.87 -28.48 1.75
C THR A 299 10.53 -27.84 2.98
N PRO A 300 11.85 -27.99 3.16
CA PRO A 300 12.59 -27.46 4.30
C PRO A 300 12.76 -25.95 4.22
N GLY A 301 13.06 -25.31 5.37
CA GLY A 301 13.36 -23.87 5.46
C GLY A 301 14.61 -23.43 4.70
N ASN A 302 15.47 -24.38 4.29
CA ASN A 302 16.60 -24.17 3.39
C ASN A 302 16.59 -25.27 2.31
N LEU A 303 16.45 -24.88 1.04
CA LEU A 303 16.43 -25.78 -0.12
C LEU A 303 17.50 -26.87 -0.08
N LEU A 304 18.74 -26.51 0.28
CA LEU A 304 19.87 -27.43 0.23
C LEU A 304 19.82 -28.54 1.29
N THR A 305 19.07 -28.37 2.39
CA THR A 305 18.93 -29.44 3.41
C THR A 305 17.91 -30.50 3.00
N GLY A 306 17.07 -30.24 2.00
CA GLY A 306 16.03 -31.17 1.54
C GLY A 306 16.56 -32.35 0.74
N PHE A 307 17.69 -32.19 0.07
CA PHE A 307 18.34 -33.24 -0.72
C PHE A 307 19.09 -34.28 0.13
N GLY A 308 19.09 -34.11 1.46
CA GLY A 308 19.82 -34.98 2.38
C GLY A 308 21.32 -34.69 2.39
N PHE A 309 22.08 -35.64 2.92
CA PHE A 309 23.53 -35.53 3.18
C PHE A 309 24.30 -36.69 2.52
N TYR A 310 23.82 -37.16 1.36
CA TYR A 310 24.07 -38.53 0.90
C TYR A 310 24.71 -38.58 -0.49
N GLU A 311 23.95 -38.50 -1.59
CA GLU A 311 24.53 -38.41 -2.93
C GLU A 311 23.71 -37.49 -3.84
N PRO A 312 24.33 -36.60 -4.63
CA PRO A 312 25.77 -36.26 -4.65
C PRO A 312 26.16 -35.31 -3.50
N TYR A 313 26.73 -35.84 -2.40
CA TYR A 313 27.09 -35.04 -1.21
C TYR A 313 28.06 -33.91 -1.55
N TRP A 314 29.07 -34.18 -2.41
CA TRP A 314 30.07 -33.21 -2.84
C TRP A 314 29.44 -31.97 -3.51
N LEU A 315 28.31 -32.13 -4.19
CA LEU A 315 27.62 -31.05 -4.90
C LEU A 315 26.80 -30.19 -3.93
N ILE A 316 26.20 -30.82 -2.92
CA ILE A 316 25.53 -30.13 -1.80
C ILE A 316 26.55 -29.37 -0.96
N ASP A 317 27.72 -29.97 -0.71
CA ASP A 317 28.83 -29.34 0.01
C ASP A 317 29.40 -28.14 -0.76
N PHE A 318 29.62 -28.30 -2.06
CA PHE A 318 30.06 -27.22 -2.94
C PHE A 318 29.03 -26.07 -2.98
N ALA A 319 27.73 -26.37 -3.06
CA ALA A 319 26.67 -25.36 -2.97
C ALA A 319 26.70 -24.62 -1.63
N ASN A 320 26.83 -25.33 -0.50
CA ASN A 320 26.95 -24.71 0.82
C ASN A 320 28.24 -23.89 0.95
N ALA A 321 29.37 -24.32 0.36
CA ALA A 321 30.61 -23.54 0.33
C ALA A 321 30.46 -22.25 -0.50
N CYS A 322 29.75 -22.29 -1.63
CA CYS A 322 29.37 -21.10 -2.38
C CYS A 322 28.47 -20.16 -1.55
N VAL A 323 27.50 -20.67 -0.78
CA VAL A 323 26.72 -19.85 0.16
C VAL A 323 27.63 -19.15 1.17
N VAL A 324 28.55 -19.87 1.82
CA VAL A 324 29.52 -19.29 2.77
C VAL A 324 30.32 -18.15 2.12
N LEU A 325 30.89 -18.36 0.93
CA LEU A 325 31.69 -17.36 0.23
C LEU A 325 30.87 -16.14 -0.23
N HIS A 326 29.63 -16.34 -0.68
CA HIS A 326 28.71 -15.25 -1.01
C HIS A 326 28.43 -14.39 0.23
N LEU A 327 28.04 -15.01 1.34
CA LEU A 327 27.67 -14.29 2.56
C LEU A 327 28.83 -13.46 3.14
N VAL A 328 30.09 -13.76 2.81
CA VAL A 328 31.22 -12.86 3.09
C VAL A 328 31.02 -11.49 2.43
N GLY A 329 30.74 -11.46 1.13
CA GLY A 329 30.46 -10.22 0.38
C GLY A 329 29.09 -9.59 0.72
N GLY A 330 28.06 -10.42 0.93
CA GLY A 330 26.74 -9.95 1.33
C GLY A 330 26.75 -9.16 2.65
N TYR A 331 27.43 -9.67 3.68
CA TYR A 331 27.56 -9.00 4.98
C TYR A 331 28.22 -7.62 4.83
N GLN A 332 29.23 -7.54 3.96
CA GLN A 332 29.95 -6.31 3.68
C GLN A 332 29.07 -5.27 2.99
N ILE A 333 28.30 -5.66 1.97
CA ILE A 333 27.39 -4.76 1.25
C ILE A 333 26.39 -4.07 2.21
N PHE A 334 25.80 -4.80 3.16
CA PHE A 334 24.84 -4.20 4.10
C PHE A 334 25.50 -3.46 5.29
N SER A 335 26.75 -3.77 5.63
CA SER A 335 27.43 -3.12 6.77
C SER A 335 28.10 -1.78 6.40
N GLN A 336 28.58 -1.60 5.17
CA GLN A 336 29.25 -0.35 4.75
C GLN A 336 28.40 0.93 4.89
N PRO A 337 27.08 0.95 4.59
CA PRO A 337 26.24 2.12 4.85
C PRO A 337 26.19 2.50 6.34
N VAL A 338 26.17 1.51 7.23
CA VAL A 338 26.20 1.72 8.69
C VAL A 338 27.54 2.29 9.13
N PHE A 339 28.65 1.71 8.64
CA PHE A 339 30.00 2.21 8.89
C PHE A 339 30.16 3.66 8.43
N GLY A 340 29.81 3.94 7.18
CA GLY A 340 29.87 5.28 6.60
C GLY A 340 28.95 6.28 7.31
N PHE A 341 27.84 5.86 7.93
CA PHE A 341 27.01 6.74 8.74
C PHE A 341 27.68 7.11 10.08
N VAL A 342 28.09 6.10 10.86
CA VAL A 342 28.64 6.31 12.21
C VAL A 342 29.96 7.06 12.16
N GLU A 343 30.84 6.73 11.20
CA GLU A 343 32.10 7.45 10.98
C GLU A 343 31.85 8.93 10.66
N ARG A 344 31.00 9.24 9.67
CA ARG A 344 30.67 10.63 9.30
C ARG A 344 30.00 11.39 10.45
N TRP A 345 29.24 10.72 11.30
CA TRP A 345 28.63 11.34 12.48
C TRP A 345 29.68 11.66 13.56
N LEU A 346 30.60 10.73 13.85
CA LEU A 346 31.66 10.93 14.84
C LEU A 346 32.70 11.97 14.39
N THR A 347 33.14 11.94 13.13
CA THR A 347 34.04 12.98 12.56
C THR A 347 33.44 14.38 12.69
N ARG A 348 32.14 14.55 12.40
CA ARG A 348 31.45 15.84 12.56
C ARG A 348 31.26 16.26 14.02
N LYS A 349 31.07 15.30 14.93
CA LYS A 349 30.84 15.58 16.35
C LYS A 349 32.15 15.84 17.12
N TYR A 350 33.26 15.24 16.69
CA TYR A 350 34.56 15.30 17.34
C TYR A 350 35.69 15.64 16.34
N PRO A 351 35.65 16.83 15.70
CA PRO A 351 36.59 17.19 14.63
C PRO A 351 38.06 17.28 15.09
N THR A 352 38.31 17.55 16.38
CA THR A 352 39.65 17.65 16.97
C THR A 352 40.20 16.33 17.53
N SER A 353 39.42 15.25 17.51
CA SER A 353 39.84 13.97 18.11
C SER A 353 40.78 13.19 17.18
N GLY A 354 42.02 13.00 17.61
CA GLY A 354 42.99 12.18 16.88
C GLY A 354 42.57 10.72 16.72
N PHE A 355 41.84 10.16 17.69
CA PHE A 355 41.26 8.80 17.58
C PHE A 355 40.25 8.67 16.41
N VAL A 356 39.51 9.76 16.15
CA VAL A 356 38.46 9.81 15.12
C VAL A 356 39.04 10.14 13.75
N ASN A 357 39.98 11.08 13.66
CA ASN A 357 40.39 11.68 12.38
C ASN A 357 41.82 11.34 11.91
N ASN A 358 42.70 10.83 12.78
CA ASN A 358 44.06 10.47 12.34
C ASN A 358 44.06 9.17 11.53
N PHE A 359 44.93 9.12 10.52
CA PHE A 359 45.25 7.92 9.75
C PHE A 359 46.71 7.53 9.94
N TYR A 360 46.95 6.33 10.45
CA TYR A 360 48.26 5.73 10.66
C TYR A 360 48.57 4.82 9.48
N THR A 361 49.71 5.03 8.79
CA THR A 361 50.08 4.21 7.63
C THR A 361 51.05 3.12 8.05
N PHE A 362 50.60 1.86 8.02
CA PHE A 362 51.45 0.70 8.23
C PHE A 362 51.96 0.15 6.90
N LYS A 363 53.28 0.00 6.76
CA LYS A 363 53.91 -0.68 5.62
C LYS A 363 54.35 -2.07 6.06
N LEU A 364 53.64 -3.09 5.58
CA LEU A 364 54.07 -4.49 5.68
C LEU A 364 54.93 -4.83 4.45
N PRO A 365 55.95 -5.70 4.58
CA PRO A 365 56.68 -6.22 3.42
C PRO A 365 55.71 -6.85 2.40
N SER A 366 55.92 -6.53 1.13
CA SER A 366 55.16 -7.09 -0.02
C SER A 366 53.65 -6.79 -0.07
N LEU A 367 53.12 -5.88 0.74
CA LEU A 367 51.71 -5.45 0.69
C LEU A 367 51.59 -3.92 0.48
N PRO A 368 50.50 -3.44 -0.16
CA PRO A 368 50.23 -2.01 -0.28
C PRO A 368 50.07 -1.34 1.09
N PRO A 369 50.45 -0.05 1.24
CA PRO A 369 50.44 0.65 2.52
C PRO A 369 49.04 0.73 3.13
N LEU A 370 48.85 0.14 4.31
CA LEU A 370 47.57 0.05 4.99
C LEU A 370 47.31 1.33 5.80
N LYS A 371 46.29 2.11 5.41
CA LYS A 371 45.83 3.29 6.17
C LYS A 371 44.84 2.88 7.26
N ILE A 372 45.31 2.81 8.50
CA ILE A 372 44.55 2.47 9.69
C ILE A 372 43.97 3.74 10.32
N ASN A 373 42.70 3.70 10.74
CA ASN A 373 42.10 4.69 11.63
C ASN A 373 41.56 3.96 12.87
N LEU A 374 41.84 4.50 14.07
CA LEU A 374 41.55 3.81 15.32
C LEU A 374 40.04 3.67 15.55
N LEU A 375 39.26 4.72 15.30
CA LEU A 375 37.81 4.64 15.32
C LEU A 375 37.28 3.56 14.36
N ARG A 376 37.76 3.49 13.12
CA ARG A 376 37.34 2.46 12.14
C ARG A 376 37.56 1.06 12.68
N ILE A 377 38.77 0.74 13.15
CA ILE A 377 39.07 -0.59 13.68
C ILE A 377 38.17 -0.88 14.89
N SER A 378 38.13 0.00 15.90
CA SER A 378 37.37 -0.24 17.12
C SER A 378 35.87 -0.37 16.88
N PHE A 379 35.26 0.55 16.13
CA PHE A 379 33.81 0.54 15.87
C PHE A 379 33.40 -0.64 14.98
N ARG A 380 34.10 -0.89 13.87
CA ARG A 380 33.73 -1.97 12.95
C ARG A 380 33.95 -3.35 13.59
N THR A 381 34.98 -3.51 14.43
CA THR A 381 35.16 -4.74 15.23
C THR A 381 34.04 -4.91 16.26
N ALA A 382 33.68 -3.85 17.00
CA ALA A 382 32.58 -3.90 17.97
C ALA A 382 31.22 -4.21 17.30
N TYR A 383 30.97 -3.67 16.12
CA TYR A 383 29.80 -3.99 15.30
C TYR A 383 29.75 -5.48 14.97
N VAL A 384 30.83 -6.06 14.41
CA VAL A 384 30.86 -7.48 14.05
C VAL A 384 30.69 -8.37 15.29
N MET A 385 31.39 -8.06 16.38
CA MET A 385 31.23 -8.76 17.66
C MET A 385 29.78 -8.71 18.16
N SER A 386 29.09 -7.57 18.05
CA SER A 386 27.69 -7.43 18.48
C SER A 386 26.72 -8.26 17.63
N THR A 387 26.84 -8.23 16.30
CA THR A 387 26.00 -9.06 15.40
C THR A 387 26.24 -10.56 15.65
N THR A 388 27.50 -10.95 15.91
CA THR A 388 27.87 -12.35 16.22
C THR A 388 27.31 -12.78 17.57
N ALA A 389 27.39 -11.92 18.60
CA ALA A 389 26.83 -12.19 19.92
C ALA A 389 25.31 -12.39 19.87
N ILE A 390 24.58 -11.52 19.18
CA ILE A 390 23.11 -11.64 19.05
C ILE A 390 22.74 -12.89 18.25
N ALA A 391 23.47 -13.23 17.19
CA ALA A 391 23.28 -14.48 16.44
C ALA A 391 23.46 -15.74 17.32
N MET A 392 24.39 -15.71 18.28
CA MET A 392 24.59 -16.81 19.23
C MET A 392 23.50 -16.90 20.31
N ILE A 393 22.92 -15.76 20.73
CA ILE A 393 21.83 -15.73 21.72
C ILE A 393 20.49 -16.17 21.10
N PHE A 394 20.23 -15.76 19.85
CA PHE A 394 18.99 -16.04 19.13
C PHE A 394 19.26 -16.71 17.76
N PRO A 395 19.70 -17.98 17.73
CA PRO A 395 20.09 -18.70 16.51
C PRO A 395 18.88 -19.19 15.68
N TYR A 396 17.83 -18.37 15.56
CA TYR A 396 16.58 -18.72 14.91
C TYR A 396 16.54 -18.16 13.47
N PHE A 397 16.76 -19.05 12.50
CA PHE A 397 16.49 -18.79 11.08
C PHE A 397 15.73 -20.00 10.52
N ASN A 398 14.42 -19.85 10.29
CA ASN A 398 13.48 -20.83 9.71
C ASN A 398 13.80 -22.31 9.96
N GLN A 399 13.90 -22.72 11.24
CA GLN A 399 14.20 -24.12 11.60
C GLN A 399 12.94 -25.00 11.70
N ASP A 400 12.85 -25.93 10.76
CA ASP A 400 12.52 -27.35 10.97
C ASP A 400 11.55 -27.71 12.11
N GLY A 401 10.26 -27.58 11.83
CA GLY A 401 9.45 -28.78 11.63
C GLY A 401 9.20 -29.73 12.82
N ARG A 402 9.31 -29.31 14.09
CA ARG A 402 8.77 -30.10 15.22
C ARG A 402 7.25 -30.07 15.24
N LYS A 403 6.63 -30.87 14.36
CA LYS A 403 5.20 -31.20 14.41
C LYS A 403 4.89 -31.97 15.70
N ILE A 404 4.14 -31.37 16.62
CA ILE A 404 3.29 -32.15 17.54
C ILE A 404 2.04 -32.49 16.74
N ALA A 405 2.01 -33.69 16.14
CA ALA A 405 0.88 -34.16 15.35
C ALA A 405 0.45 -35.55 15.82
N ILE A 406 -0.67 -35.59 16.54
CA ILE A 406 -1.42 -36.82 16.81
C ILE A 406 -2.23 -37.14 15.55
N VAL A 407 -2.13 -38.37 15.02
CA VAL A 407 -2.77 -38.77 13.77
C VAL A 407 -3.64 -40.02 13.96
N PRO A 408 -4.97 -39.94 13.75
CA PRO A 408 -5.83 -41.09 13.49
C PRO A 408 -5.79 -41.53 12.01
N LYS A 409 -6.40 -42.68 11.70
CA LYS A 409 -6.05 -43.59 10.59
C LYS A 409 -7.15 -43.73 9.52
N GLN A 410 -6.79 -44.29 8.34
CA GLN A 410 -7.66 -44.85 7.26
C GLN A 410 -8.41 -43.83 6.36
N SER A 411 -8.83 -44.14 5.11
CA SER A 411 -8.38 -45.14 4.09
C SER A 411 -9.12 -44.93 2.74
N SER A 412 -8.66 -45.56 1.64
CA SER A 412 -9.31 -45.66 0.29
C SER A 412 -9.44 -44.36 -0.52
N GLY A 413 -9.48 -44.36 -1.87
CA GLY A 413 -9.19 -45.45 -2.82
C GLY A 413 -9.79 -45.23 -4.23
N GLY A 414 -8.95 -44.90 -5.23
CA GLY A 414 -9.11 -45.23 -6.67
C GLY A 414 -10.20 -44.53 -7.53
N GLY A 415 -9.82 -44.06 -8.72
CA GLY A 415 -10.75 -43.70 -9.82
C GLY A 415 -10.18 -42.72 -10.85
N SER A 416 -10.15 -43.07 -12.14
CA SER A 416 -9.52 -42.29 -13.23
C SER A 416 -10.37 -42.29 -14.50
N THR A 417 -10.35 -41.20 -15.30
CA THR A 417 -10.51 -41.26 -16.77
C THR A 417 -10.00 -40.01 -17.48
N LYS A 418 -9.68 -40.13 -18.79
CA LYS A 418 -9.03 -39.12 -19.67
C LYS A 418 -9.95 -38.72 -20.85
N VAL A 419 -9.55 -37.68 -21.62
CA VAL A 419 -9.66 -37.41 -23.10
C VAL A 419 -9.71 -35.86 -23.31
N ALA A 420 -8.91 -35.10 -24.08
CA ALA A 420 -8.22 -35.21 -25.39
C ALA A 420 -9.10 -34.79 -26.61
N VAL A 421 -8.70 -34.00 -27.63
CA VAL A 421 -7.50 -33.16 -27.97
C VAL A 421 -7.91 -32.24 -29.18
N LYS A 422 -7.33 -31.06 -29.52
CA LYS A 422 -6.20 -30.82 -30.48
C LYS A 422 -6.09 -29.30 -30.88
N GLU A 423 -4.87 -28.78 -31.13
CA GLU A 423 -4.33 -27.83 -32.18
C GLU A 423 -5.19 -26.69 -32.86
N GLN A 424 -4.64 -25.64 -33.54
CA GLN A 424 -3.27 -25.19 -33.88
C GLN A 424 -3.20 -23.65 -34.12
N SER A 425 -2.05 -23.13 -34.60
CA SER A 425 -1.65 -21.71 -34.58
C SER A 425 -1.39 -21.05 -35.96
N LEU A 426 -0.97 -19.77 -35.89
CA LEU A 426 -0.01 -19.04 -36.74
C LEU A 426 -0.47 -17.89 -37.66
N VAL A 427 0.52 -17.04 -37.93
CA VAL A 427 0.49 -15.62 -38.35
C VAL A 427 1.00 -15.48 -39.79
N SER A 428 0.58 -14.43 -40.52
CA SER A 428 1.36 -13.93 -41.67
C SER A 428 1.25 -12.40 -41.86
N LEU A 429 2.11 -11.87 -42.74
CA LEU A 429 2.61 -10.49 -42.78
C LEU A 429 2.28 -9.81 -44.13
N VAL A 430 2.32 -8.47 -44.22
CA VAL A 430 2.32 -7.71 -45.50
C VAL A 430 3.38 -6.60 -45.45
N THR A 431 3.97 -6.26 -46.60
CA THR A 431 5.42 -5.94 -46.70
C THR A 431 5.79 -4.73 -47.58
N SER A 432 4.90 -3.79 -47.92
CA SER A 432 5.27 -2.59 -48.71
C SER A 432 4.41 -1.34 -48.44
N VAL A 433 5.04 -0.16 -48.54
CA VAL A 433 4.38 1.16 -48.39
C VAL A 433 3.63 1.57 -49.67
N THR A 434 4.11 1.20 -50.86
CA THR A 434 3.45 1.56 -52.14
C THR A 434 2.13 0.81 -52.38
N ASP A 435 1.90 -0.31 -51.71
CA ASP A 435 0.63 -1.05 -51.75
C ASP A 435 -0.40 -0.51 -50.72
N LEU A 436 0.04 0.38 -49.81
CA LEU A 436 -0.82 1.04 -48.83
C LEU A 436 -1.49 2.30 -49.42
N GLU A 437 -0.78 3.06 -50.26
CA GLU A 437 -1.31 4.30 -50.86
C GLU A 437 -2.38 4.08 -51.93
N SER A 438 -2.39 2.93 -52.62
CA SER A 438 -3.49 2.56 -53.54
C SER A 438 -4.76 2.21 -52.76
N LYS A 439 -4.64 1.40 -51.71
CA LYS A 439 -5.77 0.92 -50.88
C LYS A 439 -6.40 2.02 -50.01
N ILE A 440 -5.67 3.09 -49.71
CA ILE A 440 -6.22 4.27 -49.01
C ILE A 440 -7.13 5.13 -49.91
N LYS A 441 -7.03 5.05 -51.24
CA LYS A 441 -7.86 5.85 -52.15
C LYS A 441 -9.25 5.28 -52.44
N GLU A 442 -9.53 4.02 -52.08
CA GLU A 442 -10.80 3.33 -52.40
C GLU A 442 -11.64 2.93 -51.17
N ALA A 443 -11.18 3.25 -49.95
CA ALA A 443 -11.87 2.87 -48.71
C ALA A 443 -12.90 3.91 -48.23
N HIS A 444 -14.18 3.64 -48.49
CA HIS A 444 -15.30 4.35 -47.87
C HIS A 444 -15.61 3.77 -46.48
N GLU A 445 -15.22 4.52 -45.44
CA GLU A 445 -15.15 4.12 -44.02
C GLU A 445 -14.16 2.99 -43.70
N VAL A 446 -13.55 3.06 -42.50
CA VAL A 446 -13.30 1.94 -41.57
C VAL A 446 -12.56 2.44 -40.33
N HIS A 447 -12.88 1.87 -39.17
CA HIS A 447 -12.12 2.05 -37.93
C HIS A 447 -10.80 1.28 -37.95
N VAL A 448 -9.71 1.98 -37.61
CA VAL A 448 -8.58 1.49 -36.79
C VAL A 448 -7.79 0.26 -37.29
N VAL A 449 -6.55 0.51 -37.74
CA VAL A 449 -5.39 -0.36 -37.41
C VAL A 449 -4.26 0.52 -36.88
N VAL A 450 -3.48 0.00 -35.92
CA VAL A 450 -2.50 0.73 -35.11
C VAL A 450 -1.10 0.13 -35.32
N VAL A 451 -0.08 0.92 -34.97
CA VAL A 451 1.29 0.53 -34.54
C VAL A 451 2.43 0.78 -35.54
N ARG A 452 3.37 1.61 -35.06
CA ARG A 452 4.82 1.67 -35.33
C ARG A 452 5.39 0.69 -36.37
N ALA A 453 6.12 1.23 -37.35
CA ALA A 453 7.58 1.32 -37.27
C ALA A 453 8.15 2.17 -38.42
N LEU A 454 9.09 3.06 -38.11
CA LEU A 454 10.51 2.87 -38.47
C LEU A 454 11.36 4.01 -37.89
N VAL A 455 12.39 3.61 -37.17
CA VAL A 455 13.59 4.44 -36.97
C VAL A 455 14.45 4.22 -38.21
N ILE A 456 14.71 5.28 -38.95
CA ILE A 456 15.88 5.39 -39.82
C ILE A 456 16.55 6.71 -39.43
N GLU A 457 17.87 6.67 -39.30
CA GLU A 457 18.72 7.78 -38.90
C GLU A 457 18.72 8.86 -40.00
N GLY A 458 18.50 10.11 -39.61
CA GLY A 458 18.37 11.25 -40.53
C GLY A 458 17.89 12.51 -39.81
N GLU A 459 18.37 13.67 -40.24
CA GLU A 459 18.39 14.93 -39.48
C GLU A 459 16.99 15.50 -39.13
N GLU A 460 16.90 16.20 -38.00
CA GLU A 460 15.64 16.67 -37.40
C GLU A 460 14.86 17.68 -38.26
N GLU A 461 15.50 18.43 -39.15
CA GLU A 461 14.85 19.49 -39.94
C GLU A 461 13.79 18.96 -40.94
N GLN A 462 13.94 17.74 -41.45
CA GLN A 462 12.96 17.20 -42.41
C GLN A 462 11.63 16.79 -41.74
N ARG A 463 11.62 16.48 -40.43
CA ARG A 463 10.38 16.15 -39.69
C ARG A 463 9.48 17.36 -39.52
N VAL A 464 10.07 18.52 -39.20
CA VAL A 464 9.32 19.78 -39.07
C VAL A 464 8.74 20.18 -40.43
N MET A 465 9.53 20.09 -41.50
CA MET A 465 9.06 20.44 -42.85
C MET A 465 7.92 19.55 -43.37
N LEU A 466 7.89 18.26 -42.97
CA LEU A 466 6.80 17.35 -43.32
C LEU A 466 5.54 17.62 -42.49
N LEU A 467 5.66 17.81 -41.17
CA LEU A 467 4.56 18.20 -40.29
C LEU A 467 3.97 19.56 -40.69
N GLU A 468 4.80 20.50 -41.10
CA GLU A 468 4.37 21.83 -41.54
C GLU A 468 3.71 21.78 -42.94
N LYS A 469 4.16 20.92 -43.86
CA LYS A 469 3.45 20.65 -45.12
C LYS A 469 2.09 20.00 -44.88
N VAL A 470 1.99 19.03 -43.97
CA VAL A 470 0.71 18.39 -43.58
C VAL A 470 -0.22 19.41 -42.90
N ALA A 471 0.30 20.27 -42.03
CA ALA A 471 -0.47 21.34 -41.39
C ALA A 471 -0.92 22.43 -42.39
N LYS A 472 -0.07 22.82 -43.36
CA LYS A 472 -0.42 23.80 -44.41
C LYS A 472 -1.45 23.25 -45.40
N LEU A 473 -1.38 21.96 -45.75
CA LEU A 473 -2.43 21.28 -46.53
C LEU A 473 -3.75 21.19 -45.73
N ALA A 474 -3.69 20.91 -44.43
CA ALA A 474 -4.86 20.93 -43.56
C ALA A 474 -5.47 22.33 -43.36
N LEU A 475 -4.67 23.41 -43.45
CA LEU A 475 -5.15 24.79 -43.41
C LEU A 475 -5.77 25.29 -44.72
N GLN A 476 -5.38 24.73 -45.89
CA GLN A 476 -5.98 25.06 -47.18
C GLN A 476 -7.28 24.31 -47.45
N ALA A 477 -7.54 23.20 -46.74
CA ALA A 477 -8.86 22.57 -46.71
C ALA A 477 -9.83 23.41 -45.86
N SER A 478 -10.73 24.13 -46.52
CA SER A 478 -11.74 25.02 -45.93
C SER A 478 -12.85 24.28 -45.16
N LEU A 479 -12.46 23.57 -44.09
CA LEU A 479 -13.33 22.68 -43.31
C LEU A 479 -14.03 23.42 -42.15
N PRO A 480 -15.37 23.51 -42.13
CA PRO A 480 -16.12 24.28 -41.13
C PRO A 480 -16.01 23.74 -39.69
N ARG A 481 -15.44 22.56 -39.47
CA ARG A 481 -15.25 21.97 -38.13
C ARG A 481 -14.28 22.75 -37.23
N VAL A 482 -13.26 23.42 -37.77
CA VAL A 482 -12.30 24.20 -36.96
C VAL A 482 -12.94 25.47 -36.40
N LYS A 483 -13.78 26.16 -37.19
CA LYS A 483 -14.58 27.30 -36.71
C LYS A 483 -15.54 26.88 -35.58
N ASN A 484 -16.16 25.71 -35.69
CA ASN A 484 -16.98 25.19 -34.59
C ASN A 484 -16.15 24.88 -33.34
N TRP A 485 -14.93 24.34 -33.46
CA TRP A 485 -14.06 24.06 -32.31
C TRP A 485 -13.70 25.33 -31.52
N ILE A 486 -13.35 26.41 -32.21
CA ILE A 486 -13.11 27.73 -31.58
C ILE A 486 -14.40 28.29 -30.98
N LYS A 487 -15.55 28.10 -31.65
CA LYS A 487 -16.86 28.51 -31.12
C LYS A 487 -17.27 27.71 -29.89
N TYR A 488 -16.89 26.43 -29.76
CA TYR A 488 -17.15 25.61 -28.58
C TYR A 488 -16.38 26.09 -27.35
N MET A 489 -15.11 26.49 -27.48
CA MET A 489 -14.38 27.12 -26.36
C MET A 489 -14.99 28.48 -25.94
N ALA A 490 -15.63 29.21 -26.87
CA ALA A 490 -16.34 30.44 -26.54
C ALA A 490 -17.74 30.22 -25.91
N VAL A 491 -18.35 29.04 -26.08
CA VAL A 491 -19.69 28.71 -25.57
C VAL A 491 -19.66 28.31 -24.08
N GLU A 492 -18.56 27.77 -23.56
CA GLU A 492 -18.39 27.57 -22.10
C GLU A 492 -18.29 28.90 -21.33
N HIS A 493 -17.98 30.02 -21.98
CA HIS A 493 -17.80 31.34 -21.34
C HIS A 493 -19.02 32.27 -21.47
N SER A 494 -20.07 31.90 -22.21
CA SER A 494 -21.13 32.84 -22.64
C SER A 494 -22.57 32.45 -22.23
N LEU A 495 -22.76 31.50 -21.32
CA LEU A 495 -24.09 31.01 -20.92
C LEU A 495 -24.56 31.32 -19.48
N GLU A 496 -23.80 32.08 -18.69
CA GLU A 496 -24.28 32.72 -17.45
C GLU A 496 -23.84 34.20 -17.31
N LEU A 497 -23.67 34.89 -18.44
CA LEU A 497 -23.51 36.36 -18.48
C LEU A 497 -24.86 37.05 -18.70
N ASP A 498 -25.73 36.97 -17.68
CA ASP A 498 -26.83 37.92 -17.51
C ASP A 498 -26.94 38.35 -16.04
N ASN A 499 -26.89 39.66 -15.82
CA ASN A 499 -26.94 40.38 -14.53
C ASN A 499 -25.87 40.09 -13.45
N GLY A 500 -24.72 40.78 -13.62
CA GLY A 500 -23.98 41.37 -12.50
C GLY A 500 -22.81 40.57 -11.92
N SER A 501 -21.79 41.28 -11.44
CA SER A 501 -20.54 40.75 -10.87
C SER A 501 -20.71 40.13 -9.47
N SER A 502 -21.76 39.32 -9.27
CA SER A 502 -22.21 38.77 -7.98
C SER A 502 -22.47 37.25 -8.04
N SER A 503 -22.59 36.66 -9.22
CA SER A 503 -22.91 35.24 -9.45
C SER A 503 -21.69 34.31 -9.53
N CYS A 504 -20.50 34.83 -9.82
CA CYS A 504 -19.24 34.08 -9.92
C CYS A 504 -18.35 34.22 -8.67
N ASP A 505 -17.45 33.27 -8.47
CA ASP A 505 -16.45 33.28 -7.39
C ASP A 505 -15.09 33.86 -7.84
N ASP A 506 -14.06 33.83 -6.98
CA ASP A 506 -12.73 34.43 -7.21
C ASP A 506 -11.97 33.93 -8.46
N ASP A 507 -12.41 32.83 -9.07
CA ASP A 507 -11.83 32.20 -10.27
C ASP A 507 -12.77 32.17 -11.48
N GLY A 508 -13.92 32.85 -11.42
CA GLY A 508 -14.90 32.92 -12.51
C GLY A 508 -15.87 31.72 -12.61
N HIS A 509 -15.73 30.69 -11.77
CA HIS A 509 -16.71 29.60 -11.66
C HIS A 509 -17.96 30.02 -10.86
N PRO A 510 -19.07 29.26 -10.93
CA PRO A 510 -20.28 29.53 -10.14
C PRO A 510 -19.99 29.67 -8.64
N ARG A 511 -20.60 30.67 -8.00
CA ARG A 511 -20.29 31.07 -6.63
C ARG A 511 -20.65 30.00 -5.58
N ARG A 512 -19.65 29.54 -4.84
CA ARG A 512 -19.79 28.64 -3.69
C ARG A 512 -20.26 29.44 -2.46
N THR A 513 -21.30 28.97 -1.75
CA THR A 513 -21.82 29.68 -0.56
C THR A 513 -21.70 28.92 0.76
N GLY A 514 -21.09 27.73 0.77
CA GLY A 514 -20.92 26.90 1.95
C GLY A 514 -20.14 27.57 3.07
N THR A 515 -20.44 27.20 4.31
CA THR A 515 -19.96 27.84 5.54
C THR A 515 -19.28 26.84 6.47
N LEU A 516 -18.68 27.33 7.56
CA LEU A 516 -18.15 26.47 8.63
C LEU A 516 -19.20 25.47 9.14
N TRP A 517 -20.46 25.90 9.28
CA TRP A 517 -21.53 25.05 9.82
C TRP A 517 -22.05 24.03 8.82
N SER A 518 -22.20 24.38 7.55
CA SER A 518 -22.58 23.39 6.53
C SER A 518 -21.47 22.38 6.26
N CYS A 519 -20.22 22.81 6.28
CA CYS A 519 -19.06 21.91 6.25
C CYS A 519 -19.05 20.94 7.44
N ILE A 520 -19.29 21.42 8.68
CA ILE A 520 -19.46 20.53 9.85
C ILE A 520 -20.63 19.56 9.63
N ALA A 521 -21.78 20.02 9.12
CA ALA A 521 -22.93 19.14 8.85
C ALA A 521 -22.61 18.04 7.83
N HIS A 522 -21.90 18.37 6.74
CA HIS A 522 -21.43 17.38 5.76
C HIS A 522 -20.44 16.38 6.39
N ILE A 523 -19.46 16.84 7.18
CA ILE A 523 -18.47 15.96 7.85
C ILE A 523 -19.16 15.03 8.84
N ILE A 524 -20.05 15.54 9.68
CA ILE A 524 -20.79 14.75 10.68
C ILE A 524 -21.71 13.74 9.98
N THR A 525 -22.36 14.11 8.88
CA THR A 525 -23.20 13.20 8.08
C THR A 525 -22.39 12.09 7.41
N ALA A 526 -21.20 12.42 6.90
CA ALA A 526 -20.30 11.46 6.26
C ALA A 526 -19.67 10.48 7.27
N ALA A 527 -19.29 10.97 8.46
CA ALA A 527 -18.59 10.18 9.47
C ALA A 527 -19.54 9.41 10.40
N ILE A 528 -20.41 10.11 11.14
CA ILE A 528 -21.29 9.49 12.16
C ILE A 528 -22.45 8.82 11.44
N GLY A 529 -22.24 7.62 10.91
CA GLY A 529 -23.26 6.81 10.24
C GLY A 529 -23.50 5.48 10.95
N SER A 530 -23.73 4.41 10.18
CA SER A 530 -23.89 3.05 10.70
C SER A 530 -22.70 2.56 11.53
N GLY A 531 -21.48 3.06 11.26
CA GLY A 531 -20.26 2.65 11.93
C GLY A 531 -20.25 2.86 13.45
N VAL A 532 -20.88 3.91 13.99
CA VAL A 532 -20.90 4.16 15.45
C VAL A 532 -21.63 3.06 16.23
N LEU A 533 -22.55 2.34 15.56
CA LEU A 533 -23.36 1.27 16.17
C LEU A 533 -22.54 -0.01 16.39
N SER A 534 -21.52 -0.28 15.58
CA SER A 534 -20.66 -1.46 15.72
C SER A 534 -19.43 -1.22 16.62
N LEU A 535 -19.09 0.03 16.95
CA LEU A 535 -17.90 0.33 17.77
C LEU A 535 -17.90 -0.34 19.15
N ALA A 536 -19.07 -0.60 19.71
CA ALA A 536 -19.19 -1.35 20.96
C ALA A 536 -18.70 -2.80 20.77
N TRP A 537 -19.12 -3.46 19.70
CA TRP A 537 -18.66 -4.79 19.31
C TRP A 537 -17.17 -4.79 18.96
N SER A 538 -16.68 -3.80 18.21
CA SER A 538 -15.25 -3.66 17.90
C SER A 538 -14.40 -3.49 19.17
N THR A 539 -14.87 -2.67 20.11
CA THR A 539 -14.25 -2.50 21.43
C THR A 539 -14.29 -3.82 22.22
N ALA A 540 -15.37 -4.60 22.10
CA ALA A 540 -15.44 -5.92 22.71
C ALA A 540 -14.43 -6.92 22.12
N GLN A 541 -14.20 -6.89 20.80
CA GLN A 541 -13.19 -7.78 20.19
C GLN A 541 -11.76 -7.42 20.61
N LEU A 542 -11.46 -6.13 20.79
CA LEU A 542 -10.13 -5.63 21.14
C LEU A 542 -9.85 -5.58 22.65
N GLY A 543 -10.88 -5.37 23.47
CA GLY A 543 -10.77 -5.22 24.92
C GLY A 543 -10.44 -3.81 25.40
N TRP A 544 -10.44 -3.66 26.73
CA TRP A 544 -10.38 -2.36 27.42
C TRP A 544 -9.15 -1.50 27.14
N ILE A 545 -8.04 -2.08 26.67
CA ILE A 545 -6.85 -1.31 26.28
C ILE A 545 -6.84 -1.06 24.77
N ALA A 546 -6.85 -2.12 23.96
CA ALA A 546 -6.64 -1.98 22.52
C ALA A 546 -7.81 -1.30 21.80
N GLY A 547 -9.06 -1.45 22.26
CA GLY A 547 -10.24 -0.80 21.67
C GLY A 547 -10.17 0.73 21.76
N PRO A 548 -10.13 1.33 22.98
CA PRO A 548 -10.05 2.78 23.14
C PRO A 548 -8.77 3.40 22.56
N VAL A 549 -7.64 2.71 22.64
CA VAL A 549 -6.40 3.16 21.99
C VAL A 549 -6.55 3.19 20.47
N SER A 550 -7.17 2.18 19.86
CA SER A 550 -7.42 2.16 18.42
C SER A 550 -8.35 3.30 18.00
N LEU A 551 -9.47 3.52 18.71
CA LEU A 551 -10.37 4.65 18.45
C LEU A 551 -9.64 6.01 18.44
N LEU A 552 -8.77 6.24 19.44
CA LEU A 552 -7.94 7.45 19.49
C LEU A 552 -6.89 7.52 18.37
N CYS A 553 -6.25 6.41 18.02
CA CYS A 553 -5.30 6.34 16.92
C CYS A 553 -5.96 6.69 15.58
N PHE A 554 -7.09 6.07 15.24
CA PHE A 554 -7.84 6.37 14.01
C PHE A 554 -8.35 7.82 13.98
N ALA A 555 -8.84 8.37 15.10
CA ALA A 555 -9.18 9.79 15.20
C ALA A 555 -7.99 10.73 14.87
N ILE A 556 -6.79 10.43 15.40
CA ILE A 556 -5.57 11.20 15.13
C ILE A 556 -5.16 11.08 13.66
N PHE A 557 -5.25 9.88 13.06
CA PHE A 557 -4.95 9.67 11.64
C PHE A 557 -5.89 10.47 10.75
N THR A 558 -7.20 10.40 10.98
CA THR A 558 -8.20 11.16 10.22
C THR A 558 -8.04 12.66 10.44
N TYR A 559 -7.65 13.12 11.63
CA TYR A 559 -7.37 14.54 11.90
C TYR A 559 -6.20 15.07 11.07
N VAL A 560 -5.06 14.38 11.11
CA VAL A 560 -3.90 14.78 10.32
C VAL A 560 -4.19 14.64 8.83
N SER A 561 -4.95 13.61 8.43
CA SER A 561 -5.39 13.42 7.04
C SER A 561 -6.18 14.62 6.53
N ALA A 562 -7.19 15.01 7.31
CA ALA A 562 -8.09 16.09 6.94
C ALA A 562 -7.35 17.43 6.86
N PHE A 563 -6.43 17.69 7.79
CA PHE A 563 -5.63 18.92 7.79
C PHE A 563 -4.76 19.08 6.56
N LEU A 564 -4.31 17.98 5.95
CA LEU A 564 -3.37 18.03 4.83
C LEU A 564 -4.06 17.96 3.48
N LEU A 565 -5.08 17.10 3.33
CA LEU A 565 -5.96 17.17 2.17
C LEU A 565 -6.55 18.58 2.04
N ALA A 566 -6.89 19.25 3.14
CA ALA A 566 -7.40 20.61 3.09
C ALA A 566 -6.48 21.62 2.38
N ASP A 567 -5.15 21.46 2.47
CA ASP A 567 -4.18 22.30 1.73
C ASP A 567 -4.00 21.88 0.27
N CYS A 568 -4.39 20.66 -0.09
CA CYS A 568 -4.32 20.11 -1.45
C CYS A 568 -5.41 20.64 -2.40
N TYR A 569 -6.45 21.25 -1.83
CA TYR A 569 -7.57 21.81 -2.58
C TYR A 569 -7.16 22.90 -3.57
N ARG A 570 -6.09 23.65 -3.31
CA ARG A 570 -5.48 24.57 -4.28
C ARG A 570 -4.01 24.20 -4.51
N SER A 571 -3.57 24.26 -5.77
CA SER A 571 -2.20 23.92 -6.19
C SER A 571 -1.71 24.91 -7.26
N PRO A 572 -0.43 25.34 -7.28
CA PRO A 572 0.66 24.91 -6.40
C PRO A 572 0.63 25.55 -5.00
N ASP A 573 0.00 26.71 -4.82
CA ASP A 573 -0.16 27.32 -3.50
C ASP A 573 -1.52 27.01 -2.87
N SER A 574 -1.52 26.72 -1.57
CA SER A 574 -2.69 26.27 -0.80
C SER A 574 -3.80 27.32 -0.61
N ILE A 575 -3.56 28.59 -0.99
CA ILE A 575 -4.53 29.70 -0.86
C ILE A 575 -4.81 30.35 -2.23
N THR A 576 -3.78 30.53 -3.05
CA THR A 576 -3.82 31.28 -4.32
C THR A 576 -3.71 30.39 -5.57
N GLY A 577 -3.46 29.09 -5.41
CA GLY A 577 -3.40 28.13 -6.50
C GLY A 577 -4.75 27.85 -7.18
N THR A 578 -4.69 27.13 -8.30
CA THR A 578 -5.88 26.63 -9.01
C THR A 578 -6.56 25.54 -8.20
N ARG A 579 -7.90 25.51 -8.25
CA ARG A 579 -8.71 24.58 -7.44
C ARG A 579 -8.70 23.17 -8.00
N ASN A 580 -8.65 22.20 -7.09
CA ASN A 580 -8.86 20.78 -7.33
C ASN A 580 -10.24 20.37 -6.79
N CYS A 581 -11.29 20.51 -7.61
CA CYS A 581 -12.70 20.27 -7.24
C CYS A 581 -13.05 18.80 -6.91
N SER A 582 -12.08 17.89 -6.89
CA SER A 582 -12.26 16.52 -6.42
C SER A 582 -10.94 15.91 -5.97
N TYR A 583 -11.01 14.86 -5.15
CA TYR A 583 -9.86 14.04 -4.77
C TYR A 583 -9.11 13.50 -5.99
N ILE A 584 -9.83 13.04 -7.02
CA ILE A 584 -9.23 12.48 -8.25
C ILE A 584 -8.49 13.57 -9.05
N ASP A 585 -9.01 14.80 -9.06
CA ASP A 585 -8.34 15.92 -9.74
C ASP A 585 -7.09 16.36 -8.97
N ALA A 586 -7.15 16.43 -7.63
CA ALA A 586 -5.95 16.65 -6.80
C ALA A 586 -4.90 15.55 -6.99
N VAL A 587 -5.30 14.27 -7.03
CA VAL A 587 -4.39 13.16 -7.37
C VAL A 587 -3.82 13.33 -8.78
N ARG A 588 -4.61 13.78 -9.76
CA ARG A 588 -4.12 13.95 -11.14
C ARG A 588 -3.10 15.09 -11.26
N VAL A 589 -3.38 16.23 -10.65
CA VAL A 589 -2.51 17.43 -10.72
C VAL A 589 -1.20 17.19 -9.99
N ASN A 590 -1.26 16.54 -8.82
CA ASN A 590 -0.07 16.28 -8.01
C ASN A 590 0.66 15.00 -8.46
N LEU A 591 -0.03 13.86 -8.58
CA LEU A 591 0.59 12.53 -8.75
C LEU A 591 0.60 12.02 -10.21
N GLY A 592 -0.09 12.71 -11.12
CA GLY A 592 -0.22 12.31 -12.51
C GLY A 592 -1.34 11.30 -12.83
N LYS A 593 -1.44 10.97 -14.11
CA LYS A 593 -2.63 10.32 -14.69
C LYS A 593 -2.82 8.87 -14.22
N THR A 594 -1.77 8.07 -14.11
CA THR A 594 -1.84 6.64 -13.75
C THR A 594 -2.35 6.47 -12.32
N GLN A 595 -1.80 7.25 -11.39
CA GLN A 595 -2.19 7.31 -9.99
C GLN A 595 -3.64 7.78 -9.86
N SER A 596 -4.07 8.78 -10.65
CA SER A 596 -5.47 9.24 -10.66
C SER A 596 -6.48 8.17 -11.08
N TRP A 597 -6.08 7.25 -11.97
CA TRP A 597 -6.94 6.14 -12.37
C TRP A 597 -7.05 5.08 -11.27
N PHE A 598 -5.92 4.69 -10.66
CA PHE A 598 -5.89 3.69 -9.58
C PHE A 598 -6.63 4.18 -8.33
N CYS A 599 -6.28 5.37 -7.82
CA CYS A 599 -6.92 5.93 -6.63
C CYS A 599 -8.40 6.23 -6.90
N GLY A 600 -8.74 6.73 -8.08
CA GLY A 600 -10.12 7.01 -8.48
C GLY A 600 -10.98 5.75 -8.60
N LEU A 601 -10.46 4.64 -9.16
CA LEU A 601 -11.17 3.36 -9.21
C LEU A 601 -11.60 2.92 -7.81
N LEU A 602 -10.66 2.96 -6.87
CA LEU A 602 -10.84 2.40 -5.54
C LEU A 602 -11.65 3.34 -4.62
N GLN A 603 -11.49 4.66 -4.73
CA GLN A 603 -12.33 5.64 -4.04
C GLN A 603 -13.81 5.47 -4.45
N ASN A 604 -14.10 5.32 -5.75
CA ASN A 604 -15.45 5.08 -6.24
C ASN A 604 -15.99 3.70 -5.81
N LEU A 605 -15.13 2.70 -5.63
CA LEU A 605 -15.51 1.39 -5.09
C LEU A 605 -15.91 1.49 -3.61
N SER A 606 -15.19 2.26 -2.79
CA SER A 606 -15.58 2.55 -1.39
C SER A 606 -16.92 3.28 -1.29
N PHE A 607 -17.12 4.28 -2.14
CA PHE A 607 -18.37 5.06 -2.22
C PHE A 607 -19.56 4.20 -2.65
N TYR A 608 -19.36 3.33 -3.65
CA TYR A 608 -20.35 2.34 -4.08
C TYR A 608 -20.70 1.37 -2.94
N GLY A 609 -19.68 0.84 -2.25
CA GLY A 609 -19.88 -0.07 -1.13
C GLY A 609 -20.66 0.58 0.01
N THR A 610 -20.30 1.80 0.42
CA THR A 610 -21.00 2.54 1.48
C THR A 610 -22.48 2.75 1.14
N SER A 611 -22.77 2.98 -0.14
CA SER A 611 -24.14 3.08 -0.66
C SER A 611 -24.92 1.75 -0.49
N VAL A 612 -24.31 0.60 -0.76
CA VAL A 612 -24.89 -0.74 -0.48
C VAL A 612 -25.15 -0.93 1.02
N VAL A 613 -24.18 -0.61 1.89
CA VAL A 613 -24.33 -0.71 3.35
C VAL A 613 -25.48 0.12 3.89
N TYR A 614 -25.72 1.31 3.34
CA TYR A 614 -26.82 2.17 3.78
C TYR A 614 -28.20 1.63 3.39
N VAL A 615 -28.32 0.89 2.28
CA VAL A 615 -29.53 0.11 1.95
C VAL A 615 -29.76 -0.99 2.99
N ILE A 616 -28.71 -1.75 3.34
CA ILE A 616 -28.78 -2.85 4.31
C ILE A 616 -29.12 -2.36 5.71
N THR A 617 -28.39 -1.34 6.19
CA THR A 617 -28.60 -0.77 7.54
C THR A 617 -30.00 -0.17 7.67
N THR A 618 -30.47 0.56 6.65
CA THR A 618 -31.85 1.09 6.63
C THR A 618 -32.89 -0.02 6.77
N SER A 619 -32.75 -1.11 6.02
CA SER A 619 -33.67 -2.25 6.11
C SER A 619 -33.64 -2.92 7.49
N THR A 620 -32.47 -2.95 8.13
CA THR A 620 -32.29 -3.50 9.48
C THR A 620 -32.94 -2.62 10.53
N CYS A 621 -32.80 -1.30 10.44
CA CYS A 621 -33.45 -0.34 11.34
C CYS A 621 -34.98 -0.35 11.18
N MET A 622 -35.50 -0.39 9.95
CA MET A 622 -36.94 -0.53 9.69
C MET A 622 -37.50 -1.85 10.25
N ARG A 623 -36.78 -2.96 10.07
CA ARG A 623 -37.14 -4.25 10.70
C ARG A 623 -37.09 -4.18 12.23
N ALA A 624 -36.13 -3.47 12.81
CA ALA A 624 -36.02 -3.30 14.26
C ALA A 624 -37.25 -2.58 14.82
N ILE A 625 -37.66 -1.46 14.23
CA ILE A 625 -38.88 -0.71 14.61
C ILE A 625 -40.12 -1.60 14.59
N LEU A 626 -40.31 -2.38 13.52
CA LEU A 626 -41.50 -3.24 13.39
C LEU A 626 -41.49 -4.40 14.39
N ARG A 627 -40.32 -5.00 14.64
CA ARG A 627 -40.15 -6.06 15.65
C ARG A 627 -40.40 -5.54 17.07
N SER A 628 -39.95 -4.32 17.34
CA SER A 628 -40.19 -3.56 18.58
C SER A 628 -41.68 -3.34 18.83
N ASN A 629 -42.38 -2.72 17.88
CA ASN A 629 -43.83 -2.49 17.95
C ASN A 629 -44.64 -3.79 18.04
N CYS A 630 -44.19 -4.86 17.38
CA CYS A 630 -44.81 -6.18 17.47
C CYS A 630 -44.68 -6.77 18.89
N TYR A 631 -43.48 -6.79 19.48
CA TYR A 631 -43.29 -7.31 20.84
C TYR A 631 -44.00 -6.48 21.91
N HIS A 632 -44.14 -5.17 21.72
CA HIS A 632 -44.91 -4.32 22.63
C HIS A 632 -46.43 -4.59 22.54
N ARG A 633 -46.97 -4.90 21.36
CA ARG A 633 -48.41 -5.15 21.15
C ARG A 633 -48.85 -6.59 21.43
N GLU A 634 -48.10 -7.55 20.92
CA GLU A 634 -48.45 -8.99 20.90
C GLU A 634 -47.78 -9.78 22.05
N GLY A 635 -46.88 -9.13 22.80
CA GLY A 635 -46.12 -9.74 23.89
C GLY A 635 -44.78 -10.37 23.45
N HIS A 636 -43.91 -10.65 24.43
CA HIS A 636 -42.51 -11.02 24.19
C HIS A 636 -42.31 -12.35 23.44
N GLU A 637 -43.26 -13.30 23.56
CA GLU A 637 -43.20 -14.62 22.91
C GLU A 637 -43.80 -14.62 21.48
N ALA A 638 -44.25 -13.48 20.97
CA ALA A 638 -44.87 -13.41 19.65
C ALA A 638 -43.86 -13.69 18.50
N PRO A 639 -44.25 -14.42 17.44
CA PRO A 639 -43.39 -14.72 16.29
C PRO A 639 -43.23 -13.49 15.35
N CYS A 640 -42.61 -12.43 15.86
CA CYS A 640 -42.40 -11.14 15.17
C CYS A 640 -41.31 -11.22 14.08
N ALA A 641 -41.60 -11.92 12.98
CA ALA A 641 -40.72 -12.10 11.84
C ALA A 641 -41.07 -11.14 10.67
N TYR A 642 -40.09 -10.32 10.26
CA TYR A 642 -40.21 -9.41 9.12
C TYR A 642 -39.03 -9.59 8.15
N GLY A 643 -39.29 -9.61 6.85
CA GLY A 643 -38.26 -9.69 5.80
C GLY A 643 -37.57 -8.34 5.53
N TYR A 644 -36.35 -8.38 4.98
CA TYR A 644 -35.57 -7.15 4.68
C TYR A 644 -35.92 -6.51 3.33
N THR A 645 -36.25 -7.32 2.33
CA THR A 645 -36.31 -6.96 0.90
C THR A 645 -37.22 -5.77 0.61
N VAL A 646 -38.40 -5.71 1.23
CA VAL A 646 -39.36 -4.61 1.02
C VAL A 646 -38.76 -3.27 1.48
N TYR A 647 -38.06 -3.23 2.61
CA TYR A 647 -37.45 -2.00 3.13
C TYR A 647 -36.23 -1.58 2.30
N MET A 648 -35.47 -2.53 1.74
CA MET A 648 -34.41 -2.23 0.77
C MET A 648 -34.97 -1.57 -0.49
N LEU A 649 -36.05 -2.11 -1.05
CA LEU A 649 -36.74 -1.55 -2.22
C LEU A 649 -37.36 -0.17 -1.93
N LEU A 650 -37.96 0.02 -0.76
CA LEU A 650 -38.50 1.32 -0.33
C LEU A 650 -37.41 2.38 -0.18
N PHE A 651 -36.28 2.04 0.44
CA PHE A 651 -35.13 2.95 0.53
C PHE A 651 -34.54 3.23 -0.85
N GLY A 652 -34.41 2.21 -1.71
CA GLY A 652 -34.00 2.37 -3.11
C GLY A 652 -34.93 3.33 -3.87
N ALA A 653 -36.25 3.23 -3.70
CA ALA A 653 -37.21 4.16 -4.31
C ALA A 653 -37.04 5.61 -3.80
N VAL A 654 -36.81 5.81 -2.50
CA VAL A 654 -36.45 7.12 -1.94
C VAL A 654 -35.15 7.64 -2.54
N GLN A 655 -34.13 6.79 -2.68
CA GLN A 655 -32.84 7.18 -3.25
C GLN A 655 -32.90 7.48 -4.75
N ILE A 656 -33.77 6.83 -5.52
CA ILE A 656 -34.00 7.21 -6.93
C ILE A 656 -34.45 8.67 -7.04
N VAL A 657 -35.30 9.13 -6.11
CA VAL A 657 -35.75 10.54 -6.05
C VAL A 657 -34.63 11.45 -5.51
N MET A 658 -34.02 11.10 -4.36
CA MET A 658 -33.00 11.94 -3.72
C MET A 658 -31.72 12.06 -4.55
N SER A 659 -31.35 11.04 -5.33
CA SER A 659 -30.21 11.09 -6.25
C SER A 659 -30.42 12.05 -7.42
N GLN A 660 -31.60 12.64 -7.62
CA GLN A 660 -31.79 13.72 -8.61
C GLN A 660 -31.32 15.10 -8.10
N ILE A 661 -30.93 15.24 -6.82
CA ILE A 661 -30.30 16.47 -6.30
C ILE A 661 -29.01 16.73 -7.12
N PRO A 662 -28.81 17.91 -7.74
CA PRO A 662 -27.82 18.03 -8.82
C PRO A 662 -26.36 17.83 -8.40
N ASN A 663 -25.95 18.35 -7.23
CA ASN A 663 -24.58 18.35 -6.72
C ASN A 663 -24.56 18.54 -5.18
N PHE A 664 -23.35 18.51 -4.58
CA PHE A 664 -23.11 18.71 -3.15
C PHE A 664 -23.67 19.99 -2.54
N HIS A 665 -23.66 21.10 -3.27
CA HIS A 665 -24.14 22.38 -2.74
C HIS A 665 -25.66 22.33 -2.51
N ASP A 666 -26.40 21.70 -3.44
CA ASP A 666 -27.86 21.58 -3.38
C ASP A 666 -28.36 20.62 -2.27
N MET A 667 -27.49 19.80 -1.65
CA MET A 667 -27.85 18.88 -0.55
C MET A 667 -27.47 19.37 0.85
N GLU A 668 -27.04 20.63 1.00
CA GLU A 668 -26.68 21.22 2.31
C GLU A 668 -27.77 20.97 3.36
N TRP A 669 -29.03 21.30 3.04
CA TRP A 669 -30.18 21.13 3.93
C TRP A 669 -30.37 19.67 4.39
N LEU A 670 -30.17 18.70 3.49
CA LEU A 670 -30.31 17.27 3.77
C LEU A 670 -29.18 16.79 4.70
N SER A 671 -27.98 17.35 4.56
CA SER A 671 -26.83 17.08 5.44
C SER A 671 -27.01 17.71 6.82
N VAL A 672 -27.66 18.87 6.94
CA VAL A 672 -28.03 19.45 8.25
C VAL A 672 -29.03 18.55 8.98
N ILE A 673 -30.06 18.06 8.29
CA ILE A 673 -31.04 17.12 8.88
C ILE A 673 -30.34 15.83 9.33
N ALA A 674 -29.52 15.23 8.47
CA ALA A 674 -28.81 14.00 8.81
C ALA A 674 -27.87 14.19 10.01
N ALA A 675 -27.08 15.27 10.07
CA ALA A 675 -26.22 15.56 11.22
C ALA A 675 -27.00 15.70 12.55
N ILE A 676 -28.20 16.27 12.55
CA ILE A 676 -29.06 16.35 13.75
C ILE A 676 -29.54 14.96 14.16
N MET A 677 -29.94 14.11 13.20
CA MET A 677 -30.32 12.73 13.47
C MET A 677 -29.16 11.91 14.03
N SER A 678 -27.94 12.11 13.52
CA SER A 678 -26.71 11.44 13.97
C SER A 678 -26.44 11.68 15.45
N PHE A 679 -26.52 12.93 15.91
CA PHE A 679 -26.39 13.27 17.32
C PHE A 679 -27.52 12.66 18.14
N THR A 680 -28.75 12.68 17.64
CA THR A 680 -29.92 12.16 18.35
C THR A 680 -29.75 10.68 18.67
N TYR A 681 -29.48 9.82 17.68
CA TYR A 681 -29.34 8.39 17.95
C TYR A 681 -28.02 8.05 18.68
N SER A 682 -26.96 8.83 18.50
CA SER A 682 -25.69 8.64 19.22
C SER A 682 -25.81 8.99 20.71
N PHE A 683 -26.53 10.06 21.07
CA PHE A 683 -26.86 10.38 22.46
C PHE A 683 -27.76 9.30 23.09
N ILE A 684 -28.73 8.77 22.35
CA ILE A 684 -29.59 7.68 22.83
C ILE A 684 -28.74 6.41 23.09
N GLY A 685 -27.89 6.01 22.14
CA GLY A 685 -27.02 4.83 22.29
C GLY A 685 -26.06 4.95 23.47
N PHE A 686 -25.40 6.11 23.62
CA PHE A 686 -24.57 6.40 24.80
C PHE A 686 -25.37 6.39 26.10
N GLY A 687 -26.52 7.08 26.14
CA GLY A 687 -27.37 7.18 27.34
C GLY A 687 -27.91 5.83 27.81
N LEU A 688 -28.39 4.99 26.88
CA LEU A 688 -28.82 3.63 27.17
C LEU A 688 -27.65 2.75 27.65
N GLY A 689 -26.47 2.86 27.03
CA GLY A 689 -25.27 2.14 27.46
C GLY A 689 -24.85 2.53 28.89
N PHE A 690 -24.80 3.84 29.17
CA PHE A 690 -24.50 4.38 30.50
C PHE A 690 -25.52 3.94 31.56
N ALA A 691 -26.82 4.03 31.25
CA ALA A 691 -27.88 3.55 32.14
C ALA A 691 -27.75 2.05 32.43
N LYS A 692 -27.41 1.24 31.42
CA LYS A 692 -27.22 -0.21 31.59
C LYS A 692 -25.98 -0.57 32.43
N VAL A 693 -24.92 0.24 32.39
CA VAL A 693 -23.77 0.10 33.32
C VAL A 693 -24.18 0.37 34.76
N ILE A 694 -25.00 1.40 35.01
CA ILE A 694 -25.55 1.68 36.34
C ILE A 694 -26.46 0.53 36.81
N GLU A 695 -27.35 0.05 35.94
CA GLU A 695 -28.27 -1.06 36.23
C GLU A 695 -27.53 -2.37 36.55
N ASN A 696 -26.45 -2.67 35.82
CA ASN A 696 -25.59 -3.83 36.08
C ASN A 696 -24.89 -3.77 37.45
N GLY A 697 -24.62 -2.58 37.98
CA GLY A 697 -23.75 -2.37 39.15
C GLY A 697 -22.26 -2.66 38.92
N GLU A 698 -21.87 -3.00 37.69
CA GLU A 698 -20.49 -3.38 37.31
C GLU A 698 -20.13 -2.89 35.90
N ILE A 699 -18.83 -2.70 35.67
CA ILE A 699 -18.26 -2.45 34.33
C ILE A 699 -17.86 -3.81 33.74
N LYS A 700 -18.59 -4.28 32.73
CA LYS A 700 -18.32 -5.57 32.08
C LYS A 700 -17.16 -5.49 31.08
N GLY A 701 -16.75 -6.66 30.58
CA GLY A 701 -15.67 -6.79 29.60
C GLY A 701 -14.31 -7.09 30.23
N SER A 702 -13.37 -7.57 29.41
CA SER A 702 -12.02 -7.95 29.82
C SER A 702 -10.96 -7.03 29.17
N ILE A 703 -9.75 -7.01 29.74
CA ILE A 703 -8.60 -6.29 29.18
C ILE A 703 -8.29 -6.74 27.74
N ASN A 704 -8.45 -8.04 27.47
CA ASN A 704 -8.10 -8.68 26.20
C ASN A 704 -9.29 -8.80 25.24
N GLY A 705 -10.50 -8.36 25.60
CA GLY A 705 -11.70 -8.51 24.79
C GLY A 705 -12.42 -9.85 24.97
N VAL A 706 -13.26 -10.22 23.98
CA VAL A 706 -13.97 -11.50 23.93
C VAL A 706 -12.98 -12.68 23.95
N PRO A 707 -13.15 -13.69 24.82
CA PRO A 707 -12.36 -14.91 24.81
C PRO A 707 -12.79 -15.83 23.66
N THR A 708 -11.83 -16.52 23.04
CA THR A 708 -12.08 -17.42 21.90
C THR A 708 -11.49 -18.81 22.18
N ALA A 709 -11.95 -19.81 21.42
CA ALA A 709 -11.48 -21.19 21.57
C ALA A 709 -10.00 -21.37 21.18
N ASN A 710 -9.48 -20.52 20.29
CA ASN A 710 -8.10 -20.53 19.84
C ASN A 710 -7.62 -19.10 19.48
N THR A 711 -6.31 -18.95 19.28
CA THR A 711 -5.67 -17.67 18.92
C THR A 711 -6.05 -17.17 17.52
N ALA A 712 -6.50 -18.05 16.62
CA ALA A 712 -6.90 -17.68 15.26
C ALA A 712 -8.15 -16.81 15.27
N ASP A 713 -9.19 -17.30 15.93
CA ASP A 713 -10.46 -16.60 16.07
C ASP A 713 -10.24 -15.28 16.80
N LYS A 714 -9.30 -15.23 17.76
CA LYS A 714 -8.95 -13.98 18.45
C LYS A 714 -8.33 -12.96 17.53
N PHE A 715 -7.36 -13.40 16.73
CA PHE A 715 -6.68 -12.57 15.74
C PHE A 715 -7.68 -12.03 14.72
N TRP A 716 -8.58 -12.88 14.20
CA TRP A 716 -9.59 -12.47 13.23
C TRP A 716 -10.62 -11.49 13.79
N LEU A 717 -11.17 -11.75 14.97
CA LEU A 717 -12.09 -10.81 15.62
C LEU A 717 -11.42 -9.47 15.92
N ALA A 718 -10.14 -9.47 16.32
CA ALA A 718 -9.38 -8.23 16.50
C ALA A 718 -9.23 -7.45 15.18
N PHE A 719 -8.89 -8.10 14.07
CA PHE A 719 -8.77 -7.42 12.77
C PHE A 719 -10.10 -6.97 12.18
N GLN A 720 -11.18 -7.72 12.37
CA GLN A 720 -12.53 -7.27 12.01
C GLN A 720 -12.92 -6.05 12.86
N GLY A 721 -12.65 -6.06 14.17
CA GLY A 721 -12.84 -4.90 15.05
C GLY A 721 -12.03 -3.67 14.61
N LEU A 722 -10.79 -3.84 14.16
CA LEU A 722 -9.99 -2.74 13.61
C LEU A 722 -10.54 -2.22 12.27
N GLY A 723 -10.99 -3.10 11.38
CA GLY A 723 -11.63 -2.73 10.10
C GLY A 723 -12.96 -1.98 10.29
N ASP A 724 -13.76 -2.38 11.27
CA ASP A 724 -14.98 -1.66 11.66
C ASP A 724 -14.68 -0.26 12.20
N ILE A 725 -13.64 -0.13 13.06
CA ILE A 725 -13.20 1.18 13.55
C ILE A 725 -12.70 2.04 12.38
N ALA A 726 -11.93 1.49 11.45
CA ALA A 726 -11.46 2.22 10.27
C ALA A 726 -12.64 2.77 9.43
N PHE A 727 -13.65 1.92 9.19
CA PHE A 727 -14.88 2.27 8.46
C PHE A 727 -15.79 3.27 9.18
N ALA A 728 -15.60 3.51 10.48
CA ALA A 728 -16.30 4.58 11.19
C ALA A 728 -15.70 5.99 10.96
N TYR A 729 -14.47 6.10 10.43
CA TYR A 729 -13.76 7.37 10.21
C TYR A 729 -13.62 7.91 8.75
N PRO A 730 -14.25 7.39 7.67
CA PRO A 730 -13.88 7.68 6.29
C PRO A 730 -14.55 8.93 5.67
N TYR A 731 -14.54 10.09 6.34
CA TYR A 731 -14.91 11.35 5.65
C TYR A 731 -13.73 11.97 4.87
N SER A 732 -12.49 11.57 5.17
CA SER A 732 -11.29 12.06 4.49
C SER A 732 -11.24 11.71 3.00
N ILE A 733 -11.86 10.60 2.58
CA ILE A 733 -11.99 10.21 1.16
C ILE A 733 -12.91 11.12 0.35
N ILE A 734 -13.71 11.98 0.99
CA ILE A 734 -14.69 12.87 0.33
C ILE A 734 -14.49 14.35 0.71
N LEU A 735 -13.34 14.64 1.33
CA LEU A 735 -13.07 15.93 1.94
C LEU A 735 -12.94 17.05 0.91
N LEU A 736 -12.28 16.80 -0.23
CA LEU A 736 -12.10 17.85 -1.24
C LEU A 736 -13.42 18.21 -1.91
N GLU A 737 -14.31 17.24 -2.10
CA GLU A 737 -15.67 17.43 -2.60
C GLU A 737 -16.52 18.24 -1.61
N ILE A 738 -16.37 18.02 -0.29
CA ILE A 738 -16.99 18.87 0.74
C ILE A 738 -16.37 20.28 0.73
N GLN A 739 -15.04 20.39 0.63
CA GLN A 739 -14.33 21.67 0.61
C GLN A 739 -14.66 22.50 -0.64
N ASP A 740 -14.98 21.86 -1.76
CA ASP A 740 -15.45 22.51 -2.99
C ASP A 740 -16.81 23.21 -2.83
N THR A 741 -17.54 23.00 -1.72
CA THR A 741 -18.74 23.78 -1.38
C THR A 741 -18.45 25.09 -0.65
N LEU A 742 -17.26 25.25 -0.06
CA LEU A 742 -16.94 26.38 0.82
C LEU A 742 -16.76 27.68 0.05
N LYS A 743 -17.30 28.77 0.60
CA LYS A 743 -17.03 30.13 0.11
C LYS A 743 -15.53 30.46 0.15
N SER A 744 -15.09 31.24 -0.83
CA SER A 744 -13.70 31.69 -1.03
C SER A 744 -13.09 32.51 0.12
N SER A 745 -13.90 33.20 0.93
CA SER A 745 -13.41 34.05 2.03
C SER A 745 -14.11 33.77 3.37
N PRO A 746 -13.37 33.41 4.44
CA PRO A 746 -11.91 33.19 4.49
C PRO A 746 -11.48 31.90 3.74
N PRO A 747 -10.18 31.75 3.39
CA PRO A 747 -9.68 30.66 2.57
C PRO A 747 -10.21 29.28 2.97
N GLU A 748 -10.54 28.47 1.96
CA GLU A 748 -11.30 27.24 2.11
C GLU A 748 -10.55 26.25 3.01
N ASN A 749 -9.23 26.15 2.85
CA ASN A 749 -8.37 25.29 3.67
C ASN A 749 -8.42 25.65 5.17
N LYS A 750 -8.50 26.94 5.53
CA LYS A 750 -8.61 27.42 6.92
C LYS A 750 -9.98 27.07 7.50
N THR A 751 -11.04 27.24 6.71
CA THR A 751 -12.41 26.89 7.12
C THR A 751 -12.57 25.37 7.28
N MET A 752 -12.09 24.60 6.30
CA MET A 752 -12.07 23.12 6.30
C MET A 752 -11.31 22.57 7.51
N LYS A 753 -10.07 23.04 7.77
CA LYS A 753 -9.29 22.66 8.97
C LYS A 753 -10.03 22.92 10.27
N LYS A 754 -10.69 24.07 10.40
CA LYS A 754 -11.49 24.40 11.59
C LYS A 754 -12.71 23.48 11.72
N ALA A 755 -13.41 23.21 10.61
CA ALA A 755 -14.54 22.28 10.57
C ALA A 755 -14.11 20.85 10.97
N SER A 756 -13.02 20.36 10.40
CA SER A 756 -12.42 19.05 10.69
C SER A 756 -11.99 18.90 12.15
N MET A 757 -11.37 19.93 12.74
CA MET A 757 -10.97 19.90 14.15
C MET A 757 -12.17 19.78 15.09
N ILE A 758 -13.21 20.60 14.88
CA ILE A 758 -14.45 20.56 15.67
C ILE A 758 -15.16 19.22 15.48
N SER A 759 -15.33 18.79 14.22
CA SER A 759 -16.08 17.58 13.90
C SER A 759 -15.39 16.32 14.45
N ILE A 760 -14.07 16.18 14.31
CA ILE A 760 -13.35 15.00 14.82
C ILE A 760 -13.38 14.94 16.34
N PHE A 761 -13.30 16.07 17.04
CA PHE A 761 -13.48 16.09 18.49
C PHE A 761 -14.85 15.53 18.89
N ILE A 762 -15.92 16.00 18.22
CA ILE A 762 -17.30 15.55 18.46
C ILE A 762 -17.47 14.05 18.11
N ILE A 763 -17.00 13.62 16.93
CA ILE A 763 -17.02 12.22 16.48
C ILE A 763 -16.33 11.33 17.51
N THR A 764 -15.11 11.68 17.90
CA THR A 764 -14.30 10.87 18.83
C THR A 764 -14.96 10.77 20.22
N PHE A 765 -15.60 11.83 20.69
CA PHE A 765 -16.41 11.80 21.91
C PHE A 765 -17.54 10.77 21.80
N PHE A 766 -18.40 10.85 20.77
CA PHE A 766 -19.50 9.90 20.60
C PHE A 766 -19.01 8.46 20.37
N TYR A 767 -17.88 8.28 19.70
CA TYR A 767 -17.32 6.98 19.36
C TYR A 767 -16.73 6.28 20.59
N LEU A 768 -16.00 7.00 21.42
CA LEU A 768 -15.55 6.51 22.72
C LEU A 768 -16.75 6.27 23.65
N CYS A 769 -17.74 7.16 23.68
CA CYS A 769 -18.94 6.97 24.50
C CYS A 769 -19.73 5.71 24.09
N CYS A 770 -20.14 5.58 22.83
CA CYS A 770 -20.90 4.43 22.37
C CYS A 770 -20.08 3.12 22.43
N GLY A 771 -18.79 3.18 22.06
CA GLY A 771 -17.89 2.03 22.09
C GLY A 771 -17.64 1.52 23.51
N CYS A 772 -17.14 2.39 24.40
CA CYS A 772 -16.77 2.02 25.76
C CYS A 772 -17.98 1.72 26.64
N PHE A 773 -19.05 2.55 26.62
CA PHE A 773 -20.23 2.27 27.46
C PHE A 773 -21.07 1.11 26.92
N GLY A 774 -21.09 0.89 25.60
CA GLY A 774 -21.64 -0.35 25.03
C GLY A 774 -20.89 -1.58 25.51
N TYR A 775 -19.55 -1.56 25.48
CA TYR A 775 -18.74 -2.67 25.99
C TYR A 775 -18.87 -2.87 27.51
N ALA A 776 -18.93 -1.79 28.30
CA ALA A 776 -19.20 -1.86 29.74
C ALA A 776 -20.59 -2.40 30.07
N ALA A 777 -21.59 -2.15 29.23
CA ALA A 777 -22.96 -2.61 29.43
C ALA A 777 -23.14 -4.12 29.16
N PHE A 778 -22.42 -4.66 28.16
CA PHE A 778 -22.68 -6.01 27.62
C PHE A 778 -21.48 -6.97 27.67
N GLY A 779 -20.25 -6.46 27.82
CA GLY A 779 -19.03 -7.25 27.89
C GLY A 779 -18.86 -8.17 26.68
N ASN A 780 -18.71 -9.47 26.93
CA ASN A 780 -18.55 -10.46 25.85
C ASN A 780 -19.82 -10.67 24.99
N LEU A 781 -20.98 -10.17 25.44
CA LEU A 781 -22.27 -10.27 24.75
C LEU A 781 -22.61 -8.98 23.98
N THR A 782 -21.63 -8.12 23.71
CA THR A 782 -21.87 -6.85 23.03
C THR A 782 -22.34 -7.08 21.59
N PRO A 783 -23.51 -6.55 21.17
CA PRO A 783 -24.08 -6.80 19.85
C PRO A 783 -23.35 -6.01 18.74
N GLY A 784 -23.35 -6.55 17.51
CA GLY A 784 -22.84 -5.85 16.32
C GLY A 784 -23.57 -4.54 15.96
N ASN A 785 -24.75 -4.30 16.53
CA ASN A 785 -25.42 -2.99 16.56
C ASN A 785 -25.81 -2.70 18.01
N LEU A 786 -25.20 -1.69 18.62
CA LEU A 786 -25.43 -1.28 20.01
C LEU A 786 -26.91 -1.21 20.40
N LEU A 787 -27.78 -0.68 19.53
CA LEU A 787 -29.20 -0.51 19.84
C LEU A 787 -29.96 -1.83 19.99
N THR A 788 -29.50 -2.95 19.40
CA THR A 788 -30.19 -4.24 19.53
C THR A 788 -29.92 -4.94 20.86
N GLY A 789 -28.90 -4.51 21.61
CA GLY A 789 -28.53 -5.08 22.92
C GLY A 789 -29.50 -4.71 24.04
N PHE A 790 -30.20 -3.58 23.91
CA PHE A 790 -31.20 -3.13 24.88
C PHE A 790 -32.55 -3.85 24.76
N GLY A 791 -32.69 -4.77 23.81
CA GLY A 791 -33.92 -5.50 23.54
C GLY A 791 -34.96 -4.66 22.79
N PHE A 792 -36.22 -5.04 22.92
CA PHE A 792 -37.36 -4.48 22.17
C PHE A 792 -38.52 -4.11 23.10
N TYR A 793 -38.19 -3.70 24.34
CA TYR A 793 -39.10 -3.82 25.48
C TYR A 793 -39.50 -2.48 26.09
N GLU A 794 -38.70 -1.90 26.98
CA GLU A 794 -38.95 -0.53 27.48
C GLU A 794 -37.63 0.22 27.72
N PRO A 795 -37.51 1.50 27.31
CA PRO A 795 -38.45 2.27 26.48
C PRO A 795 -38.36 1.89 24.99
N TYR A 796 -39.28 1.05 24.47
CA TYR A 796 -39.24 0.61 23.06
C TYR A 796 -39.33 1.79 22.09
N TRP A 797 -40.16 2.79 22.41
CA TRP A 797 -40.34 4.00 21.61
C TRP A 797 -39.04 4.78 21.42
N LEU A 798 -38.10 4.73 22.37
CA LEU A 798 -36.82 5.42 22.30
C LEU A 798 -35.84 4.68 21.37
N ILE A 799 -35.88 3.35 21.38
CA ILE A 799 -35.14 2.49 20.44
C ILE A 799 -35.70 2.66 19.03
N ASP A 800 -37.03 2.73 18.88
CA ASP A 800 -37.69 2.98 17.60
C ASP A 800 -37.34 4.35 17.03
N PHE A 801 -37.39 5.38 17.88
CA PHE A 801 -37.00 6.74 17.51
C PHE A 801 -35.53 6.81 17.09
N ALA A 802 -34.62 6.16 17.82
CA ALA A 802 -33.22 6.06 17.42
C ALA A 802 -33.03 5.35 16.07
N ASN A 803 -33.74 4.25 15.82
CA ASN A 803 -33.72 3.56 14.52
C ASN A 803 -34.32 4.43 13.39
N ALA A 804 -35.38 5.20 13.66
CA ALA A 804 -35.95 6.13 12.69
C ALA A 804 -35.00 7.29 12.36
N CYS A 805 -34.29 7.83 13.36
CA CYS A 805 -33.21 8.79 13.17
C CYS A 805 -32.09 8.21 12.29
N ILE A 806 -31.67 6.96 12.52
CA ILE A 806 -30.68 6.29 11.66
C ILE A 806 -31.19 6.23 10.21
N VAL A 807 -32.42 5.78 9.96
CA VAL A 807 -32.95 5.71 8.58
C VAL A 807 -32.94 7.09 7.91
N LEU A 808 -33.38 8.14 8.61
CA LEU A 808 -33.40 9.50 8.05
C LEU A 808 -31.98 10.04 7.81
N HIS A 809 -31.03 9.74 8.70
CA HIS A 809 -29.61 10.05 8.49
C HIS A 809 -29.08 9.41 7.20
N LEU A 810 -29.31 8.11 7.04
CA LEU A 810 -28.79 7.34 5.91
C LEU A 810 -29.33 7.83 4.56
N VAL A 811 -30.46 8.54 4.53
CA VAL A 811 -30.90 9.26 3.32
C VAL A 811 -29.86 10.29 2.88
N GLY A 812 -29.40 11.16 3.79
CA GLY A 812 -28.38 12.17 3.51
C GLY A 812 -26.99 11.58 3.30
N GLY A 813 -26.60 10.59 4.12
CA GLY A 813 -25.32 9.89 3.97
C GLY A 813 -25.15 9.24 2.60
N TYR A 814 -26.20 8.58 2.08
CA TYR A 814 -26.17 7.94 0.77
C TYR A 814 -25.91 8.96 -0.35
N GLN A 815 -26.52 10.15 -0.25
CA GLN A 815 -26.30 11.21 -1.22
C GLN A 815 -24.87 11.75 -1.16
N ILE A 816 -24.34 12.02 0.04
CA ILE A 816 -22.94 12.42 0.20
C ILE A 816 -22.01 11.46 -0.54
N TYR A 817 -22.10 10.14 -0.33
CA TYR A 817 -21.19 9.20 -0.99
C TYR A 817 -21.49 8.92 -2.47
N SER A 818 -22.73 9.09 -2.95
CA SER A 818 -23.07 8.81 -4.36
C SER A 818 -22.64 9.95 -5.31
N GLN A 819 -22.62 11.18 -4.82
CA GLN A 819 -22.52 12.37 -5.69
C GLN A 819 -21.13 12.61 -6.32
N PRO A 820 -19.98 12.20 -5.72
CA PRO A 820 -18.71 12.17 -6.44
C PRO A 820 -18.74 11.21 -7.64
N ILE A 821 -19.34 10.03 -7.49
CA ILE A 821 -19.48 9.05 -8.58
C ILE A 821 -20.30 9.65 -9.73
N PHE A 822 -21.41 10.33 -9.40
CA PHE A 822 -22.23 11.05 -10.37
C PHE A 822 -21.41 12.12 -11.09
N GLY A 823 -20.72 13.00 -10.35
CA GLY A 823 -19.88 14.06 -10.92
C GLY A 823 -18.73 13.54 -11.79
N VAL A 824 -18.11 12.40 -11.44
CA VAL A 824 -17.03 11.79 -12.24
C VAL A 824 -17.58 11.19 -13.55
N THR A 825 -18.63 10.37 -13.47
CA THR A 825 -19.20 9.69 -14.64
C THR A 825 -19.85 10.67 -15.61
N GLU A 826 -20.61 11.66 -15.10
CA GLU A 826 -21.23 12.70 -15.94
C GLU A 826 -20.17 13.52 -16.69
N ARG A 827 -19.15 14.04 -15.98
CA ARG A 827 -18.06 14.81 -16.62
C ARG A 827 -17.29 13.97 -17.66
N TRP A 828 -17.10 12.68 -17.43
CA TRP A 828 -16.47 11.78 -18.40
C TRP A 828 -17.33 11.56 -19.64
N LEU A 829 -18.64 11.32 -19.48
CA LEU A 829 -19.57 11.12 -20.59
C LEU A 829 -19.78 12.38 -21.42
N THR A 830 -19.94 13.55 -20.79
CA THR A 830 -20.02 14.86 -21.49
C THR A 830 -18.78 15.11 -22.33
N ARG A 831 -17.57 14.88 -21.78
CA ARG A 831 -16.30 15.04 -22.53
C ARG A 831 -16.14 14.02 -23.65
N LYS A 832 -16.64 12.80 -23.48
CA LYS A 832 -16.52 11.72 -24.49
C LYS A 832 -17.56 11.84 -25.62
N TYR A 833 -18.75 12.36 -25.33
CA TYR A 833 -19.88 12.45 -26.25
C TYR A 833 -20.46 13.87 -26.32
N PRO A 834 -19.67 14.90 -26.71
CA PRO A 834 -20.09 16.31 -26.66
C PRO A 834 -21.28 16.64 -27.57
N THR A 835 -21.49 15.86 -28.64
CA THR A 835 -22.60 16.06 -29.59
C THR A 835 -23.88 15.29 -29.22
N SER A 836 -23.88 14.48 -28.16
CA SER A 836 -25.03 13.66 -27.80
C SER A 836 -26.09 14.47 -27.04
N GLY A 837 -27.27 14.62 -27.63
CA GLY A 837 -28.41 15.26 -26.96
C GLY A 837 -28.90 14.52 -25.72
N PHE A 838 -28.69 13.21 -25.62
CA PHE A 838 -28.97 12.43 -24.41
C PHE A 838 -28.06 12.83 -23.23
N VAL A 839 -26.81 13.18 -23.54
CA VAL A 839 -25.77 13.52 -22.55
C VAL A 839 -25.83 14.99 -22.17
N ASN A 840 -26.05 15.90 -23.13
CA ASN A 840 -25.84 17.35 -22.90
C ASN A 840 -27.12 18.22 -22.94
N ASN A 841 -28.27 17.71 -23.41
CA ASN A 841 -29.50 18.52 -23.39
C ASN A 841 -30.10 18.55 -21.97
N PHE A 842 -30.62 19.71 -21.59
CA PHE A 842 -31.41 19.90 -20.39
C PHE A 842 -32.84 20.30 -20.76
N TYR A 843 -33.82 19.54 -20.28
CA TYR A 843 -35.25 19.74 -20.46
C TYR A 843 -35.81 20.37 -19.19
N THR A 844 -36.41 21.56 -19.29
CA THR A 844 -36.93 22.28 -18.12
C THR A 844 -38.42 22.00 -17.95
N PHE A 845 -38.79 21.30 -16.88
CA PHE A 845 -40.19 21.07 -16.51
C PHE A 845 -40.62 22.07 -15.43
N LYS A 846 -41.70 22.81 -15.70
CA LYS A 846 -42.35 23.69 -14.71
C LYS A 846 -43.55 22.96 -14.12
N LEU A 847 -43.42 22.52 -12.87
CA LEU A 847 -44.54 22.05 -12.06
C LEU A 847 -45.18 23.24 -11.32
N PRO A 848 -46.51 23.24 -11.10
CA PRO A 848 -47.14 24.24 -10.26
C PRO A 848 -46.50 24.27 -8.87
N SER A 849 -46.22 25.47 -8.35
CA SER A 849 -45.69 25.71 -6.99
C SER A 849 -44.30 25.11 -6.67
N LEU A 850 -43.54 24.64 -7.65
CA LEU A 850 -42.16 24.16 -7.48
C LEU A 850 -41.18 24.92 -8.40
N PRO A 851 -39.88 25.06 -8.00
CA PRO A 851 -38.87 25.63 -8.88
C PRO A 851 -38.70 24.80 -10.17
N PRO A 852 -38.32 25.43 -11.30
CA PRO A 852 -38.21 24.76 -12.59
C PRO A 852 -37.15 23.64 -12.58
N LEU A 853 -37.60 22.40 -12.79
CA LEU A 853 -36.75 21.22 -12.72
C LEU A 853 -35.99 21.03 -14.04
N LYS A 854 -34.66 21.22 -14.00
CA LYS A 854 -33.75 20.96 -15.14
C LYS A 854 -33.41 19.47 -15.20
N ILE A 855 -34.11 18.72 -16.04
CA ILE A 855 -33.90 17.29 -16.28
C ILE A 855 -32.84 17.07 -17.37
N ASN A 856 -31.93 16.13 -17.17
CA ASN A 856 -31.04 15.60 -18.19
C ASN A 856 -31.22 14.07 -18.29
N LEU A 857 -31.32 13.53 -19.50
CA LEU A 857 -31.67 12.12 -19.72
C LEU A 857 -30.57 11.16 -19.25
N LEU A 858 -29.30 11.49 -19.48
CA LEU A 858 -28.19 10.76 -18.88
C LEU A 858 -28.26 10.77 -17.35
N ARG A 859 -28.46 11.94 -16.72
CA ARG A 859 -28.54 12.04 -15.25
C ARG A 859 -29.59 11.11 -14.67
N ILE A 860 -30.84 11.21 -15.14
CA ILE A 860 -31.92 10.33 -14.65
C ILE A 860 -31.56 8.87 -14.89
N SER A 861 -31.13 8.50 -16.11
CA SER A 861 -30.88 7.10 -16.46
C SER A 861 -29.74 6.49 -15.65
N PHE A 862 -28.59 7.18 -15.58
CA PHE A 862 -27.41 6.69 -14.88
C PHE A 862 -27.60 6.65 -13.36
N ARG A 863 -28.14 7.72 -12.76
CA ARG A 863 -28.33 7.79 -11.31
C ARG A 863 -29.40 6.79 -10.84
N THR A 864 -30.45 6.57 -11.62
CA THR A 864 -31.44 5.51 -11.35
C THR A 864 -30.79 4.12 -11.48
N ALA A 865 -30.02 3.86 -12.53
CA ALA A 865 -29.32 2.58 -12.70
C ALA A 865 -28.34 2.28 -11.55
N TYR A 866 -27.64 3.31 -11.06
CA TYR A 866 -26.76 3.21 -9.88
C TYR A 866 -27.53 2.84 -8.60
N VAL A 867 -28.65 3.49 -8.32
CA VAL A 867 -29.48 3.18 -7.15
C VAL A 867 -30.09 1.77 -7.26
N VAL A 868 -30.55 1.38 -8.45
CA VAL A 868 -31.04 0.02 -8.72
C VAL A 868 -29.92 -1.01 -8.51
N SER A 869 -28.68 -0.75 -8.97
CA SER A 869 -27.57 -1.70 -8.82
C SER A 869 -27.12 -1.87 -7.37
N THR A 870 -27.02 -0.77 -6.60
CA THR A 870 -26.68 -0.84 -5.17
C THR A 870 -27.77 -1.53 -4.36
N THR A 871 -29.05 -1.28 -4.67
CA THR A 871 -30.20 -1.95 -4.04
C THR A 871 -30.25 -3.44 -4.39
N ALA A 872 -30.00 -3.80 -5.66
CA ALA A 872 -29.96 -5.20 -6.10
C ALA A 872 -28.82 -5.97 -5.42
N ILE A 873 -27.62 -5.40 -5.32
CA ILE A 873 -26.49 -6.03 -4.61
C ILE A 873 -26.80 -6.17 -3.11
N ALA A 874 -27.41 -5.17 -2.47
CA ALA A 874 -27.87 -5.29 -1.08
C ALA A 874 -28.91 -6.41 -0.89
N MET A 875 -29.79 -6.64 -1.86
CA MET A 875 -30.78 -7.72 -1.82
C MET A 875 -30.18 -9.11 -2.05
N ILE A 876 -29.15 -9.22 -2.90
CA ILE A 876 -28.41 -10.49 -3.12
C ILE A 876 -27.56 -10.82 -1.89
N PHE A 877 -27.06 -9.79 -1.19
CA PHE A 877 -26.09 -9.91 -0.10
C PHE A 877 -26.52 -9.11 1.15
N PRO A 878 -27.62 -9.50 1.83
CA PRO A 878 -28.28 -8.68 2.86
C PRO A 878 -27.68 -8.82 4.27
N TYR A 879 -26.36 -8.62 4.42
CA TYR A 879 -25.65 -8.84 5.69
C TYR A 879 -24.85 -7.61 6.15
N PHE A 880 -24.88 -7.34 7.45
CA PHE A 880 -24.11 -6.29 8.12
C PHE A 880 -23.67 -6.79 9.50
N ASN A 881 -22.36 -7.02 9.68
CA ASN A 881 -21.69 -7.44 10.93
C ASN A 881 -22.54 -8.30 11.90
N GLN A 882 -22.77 -9.56 11.52
CA GLN A 882 -23.45 -10.54 12.39
C GLN A 882 -22.53 -11.03 13.53
N GLY A 883 -22.38 -10.19 14.55
CA GLY A 883 -21.88 -10.58 15.86
C GLY A 883 -22.93 -11.39 16.65
N SER A 884 -22.92 -12.72 16.46
CA SER A 884 -23.24 -13.74 17.49
C SER A 884 -24.40 -13.46 18.47
N ILE A 885 -25.65 -13.43 17.98
CA ILE A 885 -26.87 -13.54 18.84
C ILE A 885 -27.82 -14.67 18.40
N THR A 886 -27.73 -15.12 17.15
CA THR A 886 -28.34 -16.39 16.70
C THR A 886 -27.23 -17.39 16.42
N GLY A 887 -27.33 -18.61 16.94
CA GLY A 887 -26.34 -19.69 16.78
C GLY A 887 -26.28 -20.30 15.37
N VAL A 888 -26.17 -19.45 14.35
CA VAL A 888 -25.92 -19.83 12.96
C VAL A 888 -24.40 -19.85 12.76
N PRO A 889 -23.79 -21.01 12.47
CA PRO A 889 -22.38 -21.05 12.09
C PRO A 889 -22.19 -20.52 10.67
N GLU A 890 -20.97 -20.03 10.40
CA GLU A 890 -20.48 -19.51 9.11
C GLU A 890 -21.01 -18.12 8.70
N ALA A 891 -20.10 -17.14 8.70
CA ALA A 891 -20.25 -15.94 7.87
C ALA A 891 -20.37 -16.37 6.40
N SER A 892 -21.23 -15.71 5.63
CA SER A 892 -21.50 -16.10 4.24
C SER A 892 -20.35 -15.70 3.29
N ILE A 893 -20.38 -16.19 2.04
CA ILE A 893 -19.47 -15.71 0.98
C ILE A 893 -19.66 -14.20 0.76
N ALA A 894 -20.84 -13.67 1.05
CA ALA A 894 -21.19 -12.26 0.91
C ALA A 894 -20.48 -11.36 1.94
N ASP A 895 -20.52 -11.74 3.22
CA ASP A 895 -19.81 -11.03 4.30
C ASP A 895 -18.31 -10.94 4.01
N LYS A 896 -17.76 -12.03 3.46
CA LYS A 896 -16.35 -12.15 3.10
C LYS A 896 -16.01 -11.25 1.91
N LEU A 897 -16.79 -11.31 0.81
CA LEU A 897 -16.64 -10.39 -0.34
C LEU A 897 -16.75 -8.92 0.09
N TRP A 898 -17.71 -8.62 0.98
CA TRP A 898 -17.90 -7.27 1.53
C TRP A 898 -16.66 -6.77 2.28
N LEU A 899 -16.13 -7.56 3.23
CA LEU A 899 -14.90 -7.22 3.96
C LEU A 899 -13.69 -7.06 3.03
N ALA A 900 -13.61 -7.84 1.94
CA ALA A 900 -12.57 -7.69 0.92
C ALA A 900 -12.71 -6.39 0.11
N PHE A 901 -13.93 -5.96 -0.23
CA PHE A 901 -14.16 -4.66 -0.90
C PHE A 901 -13.84 -3.47 0.00
N GLN A 902 -14.24 -3.54 1.28
CA GLN A 902 -13.92 -2.53 2.30
C GLN A 902 -12.40 -2.43 2.50
N ALA A 903 -11.72 -3.57 2.67
CA ALA A 903 -10.27 -3.67 2.75
C ALA A 903 -9.54 -3.07 1.53
N LEU A 904 -10.02 -3.33 0.30
CA LEU A 904 -9.44 -2.77 -0.92
C LEU A 904 -9.61 -1.24 -1.00
N GLY A 905 -10.78 -0.73 -0.58
CA GLY A 905 -11.04 0.70 -0.46
C GLY A 905 -10.14 1.40 0.56
N ASP A 906 -9.93 0.74 1.71
CA ASP A 906 -9.05 1.19 2.79
C ASP A 906 -7.57 1.19 2.39
N ILE A 907 -7.08 0.11 1.76
CA ILE A 907 -5.73 0.01 1.18
C ILE A 907 -5.49 1.15 0.17
N ALA A 908 -6.48 1.41 -0.67
CA ALA A 908 -6.39 2.43 -1.69
C ALA A 908 -6.38 3.85 -1.13
N PHE A 909 -7.21 4.11 -0.12
CA PHE A 909 -7.17 5.36 0.60
C PHE A 909 -5.79 5.54 1.23
N ALA A 910 -5.25 4.53 1.92
CA ALA A 910 -3.92 4.59 2.53
C ALA A 910 -2.78 4.82 1.50
N TYR A 911 -2.91 4.24 0.30
CA TYR A 911 -1.97 4.41 -0.80
C TYR A 911 -2.06 5.81 -1.42
N GLY A 912 -3.25 6.21 -1.88
CA GLY A 912 -3.48 7.53 -2.48
C GLY A 912 -3.17 8.66 -1.50
N TYR A 913 -3.60 8.54 -0.24
CA TYR A 913 -3.25 9.44 0.85
C TYR A 913 -1.73 9.53 1.07
N GLY A 914 -1.05 8.38 1.20
CA GLY A 914 0.39 8.35 1.43
C GLY A 914 1.21 9.04 0.33
N ILE A 915 0.80 8.89 -0.94
CA ILE A 915 1.47 9.54 -2.06
C ILE A 915 1.06 11.02 -2.19
N ILE A 916 -0.23 11.39 -2.04
CA ILE A 916 -0.67 12.80 -2.01
C ILE A 916 0.10 13.61 -0.97
N LEU A 917 0.35 13.04 0.22
CA LEU A 917 1.08 13.74 1.27
C LEU A 917 2.57 13.87 1.02
N LEU A 918 3.18 12.97 0.23
CA LEU A 918 4.55 13.16 -0.25
C LEU A 918 4.62 14.35 -1.22
N GLU A 919 3.62 14.49 -2.11
CA GLU A 919 3.58 15.56 -3.10
C GLU A 919 3.15 16.92 -2.52
N ILE A 920 2.17 17.01 -1.61
CA ILE A 920 1.84 18.26 -0.89
C ILE A 920 3.06 18.80 -0.13
N GLN A 921 3.90 17.89 0.37
CA GLN A 921 5.15 18.26 1.02
C GLN A 921 6.23 18.75 0.03
N GLU A 922 6.08 18.43 -1.25
CA GLU A 922 6.82 19.00 -2.39
C GLU A 922 6.29 20.42 -2.71
N THR A 923 4.97 20.61 -2.80
CA THR A 923 4.33 21.90 -3.14
C THR A 923 4.43 22.95 -2.02
N LEU A 924 4.29 22.56 -0.75
CA LEU A 924 4.49 23.43 0.42
C LEU A 924 5.96 23.90 0.62
N LYS A 925 6.86 23.64 -0.35
CA LYS A 925 8.22 24.20 -0.37
C LYS A 925 8.27 25.66 -0.84
N SER A 926 7.17 26.23 -1.38
CA SER A 926 7.16 27.59 -1.92
C SER A 926 5.87 28.37 -1.60
N PRO A 927 5.87 29.30 -0.62
CA PRO A 927 6.77 29.47 0.53
C PRO A 927 6.28 28.66 1.75
N PRO A 928 7.10 28.49 2.81
CA PRO A 928 6.81 27.51 3.85
C PRO A 928 5.71 27.93 4.84
N PRO A 929 4.84 27.01 5.29
CA PRO A 929 4.09 27.23 6.53
C PRO A 929 5.07 27.21 7.73
N GLU A 930 5.06 28.26 8.55
CA GLU A 930 6.01 28.47 9.65
C GLU A 930 6.09 27.31 10.66
N ASN A 931 5.02 26.52 10.79
CA ASN A 931 4.91 25.55 11.86
C ASN A 931 5.61 24.21 11.54
N LYS A 932 6.90 24.17 11.88
CA LYS A 932 7.79 23.00 11.89
C LYS A 932 7.22 21.76 12.58
N THR A 933 6.12 21.85 13.33
CA THR A 933 5.44 20.72 14.00
C THR A 933 4.44 20.01 13.08
N MET A 934 3.74 20.76 12.21
CA MET A 934 2.70 20.20 11.33
C MET A 934 3.28 19.15 10.37
N LYS A 935 4.38 19.48 9.67
CA LYS A 935 5.12 18.56 8.77
C LYS A 935 5.59 17.25 9.44
N LYS A 936 5.71 17.20 10.77
CA LYS A 936 6.07 15.98 11.52
C LYS A 936 4.85 15.14 11.87
N ALA A 937 3.75 15.78 12.24
CA ALA A 937 2.46 15.11 12.40
C ALA A 937 2.05 14.46 11.07
N SER A 938 2.20 15.18 9.96
CA SER A 938 1.93 14.69 8.59
C SER A 938 2.59 13.36 8.30
N MET A 939 3.92 13.26 8.39
CA MET A 939 4.61 12.03 8.04
C MET A 939 4.45 10.90 9.06
N ALA A 940 4.25 11.22 10.34
CA ALA A 940 3.85 10.20 11.31
C ALA A 940 2.48 9.63 10.95
N ALA A 941 1.52 10.47 10.56
CA ALA A 941 0.24 10.02 10.06
C ALA A 941 0.36 9.28 8.72
N ILE A 942 1.15 9.70 7.74
CA ILE A 942 1.40 8.92 6.52
C ILE A 942 1.85 7.51 6.89
N PHE A 943 2.95 7.41 7.63
CA PHE A 943 3.57 6.13 7.92
C PHE A 943 2.63 5.22 8.71
N ILE A 944 1.98 5.75 9.76
CA ILE A 944 1.12 4.93 10.61
C ILE A 944 -0.25 4.68 9.95
N THR A 945 -0.81 5.59 9.15
CA THR A 945 -2.08 5.38 8.40
C THR A 945 -1.86 4.40 7.25
N THR A 946 -0.84 4.61 6.42
CA THR A 946 -0.49 3.66 5.34
C THR A 946 -0.14 2.30 5.94
N PHE A 947 0.56 2.23 7.07
CA PHE A 947 0.79 0.95 7.76
C PHE A 947 -0.50 0.35 8.33
N PHE A 948 -1.30 1.07 9.14
CA PHE A 948 -2.52 0.53 9.75
C PHE A 948 -3.59 0.13 8.74
N TYR A 949 -3.88 0.94 7.73
CA TYR A 949 -4.91 0.62 6.73
C TYR A 949 -4.42 -0.45 5.73
N LEU A 950 -3.13 -0.45 5.34
CA LEU A 950 -2.57 -1.57 4.55
C LEU A 950 -2.56 -2.86 5.36
N CYS A 951 -2.21 -2.80 6.64
CA CYS A 951 -2.34 -3.92 7.56
C CYS A 951 -3.80 -4.37 7.65
N CYS A 952 -4.72 -3.55 8.15
CA CYS A 952 -6.12 -3.94 8.36
C CYS A 952 -6.79 -4.44 7.08
N GLY A 953 -6.48 -3.85 5.91
CA GLY A 953 -6.95 -4.34 4.62
C GLY A 953 -6.32 -5.68 4.21
N CYS A 954 -5.00 -5.84 4.30
CA CYS A 954 -4.33 -7.10 4.01
C CYS A 954 -4.72 -8.22 4.99
N PHE A 955 -4.94 -7.90 6.26
CA PHE A 955 -5.41 -8.84 7.28
C PHE A 955 -6.89 -9.18 7.09
N GLY A 956 -7.75 -8.22 6.71
CA GLY A 956 -9.16 -8.48 6.35
C GLY A 956 -9.28 -9.35 5.09
N TYR A 957 -8.47 -9.08 4.06
CA TYR A 957 -8.36 -9.93 2.87
C TYR A 957 -7.79 -11.32 3.21
N ALA A 958 -6.83 -11.40 4.13
CA ALA A 958 -6.29 -12.69 4.56
C ALA A 958 -7.24 -13.46 5.48
N ALA A 959 -8.23 -12.82 6.11
CA ALA A 959 -9.36 -13.47 6.79
C ALA A 959 -10.36 -14.03 5.76
N PHE A 960 -10.62 -13.26 4.70
CA PHE A 960 -11.48 -13.65 3.56
C PHE A 960 -11.06 -14.97 2.90
N VAL A 961 -9.76 -15.17 2.62
CA VAL A 961 -9.23 -16.42 2.01
C VAL A 961 -9.43 -17.66 2.89
N ASN A 962 -9.61 -17.45 4.20
CA ASN A 962 -9.31 -18.42 5.25
C ASN A 962 -10.55 -18.90 6.02
N LEU A 963 -11.68 -18.19 5.88
CA LEU A 963 -12.99 -18.55 6.41
C LEU A 963 -13.92 -19.21 5.37
N ALA A 964 -13.45 -19.48 4.15
CA ALA A 964 -14.27 -20.05 3.08
C ALA A 964 -14.15 -21.59 3.00
N PRO A 965 -15.17 -22.37 3.42
CA PRO A 965 -15.26 -23.78 3.06
C PRO A 965 -15.77 -23.90 1.61
N GLY A 966 -14.89 -24.31 0.70
CA GLY A 966 -15.25 -24.67 -0.68
C GLY A 966 -14.78 -23.68 -1.77
N ASN A 967 -14.66 -24.20 -2.99
CA ASN A 967 -14.28 -23.42 -4.16
C ASN A 967 -15.31 -22.34 -4.47
N LEU A 968 -14.86 -21.11 -4.73
CA LEU A 968 -15.73 -20.00 -5.16
C LEU A 968 -16.53 -20.33 -6.45
N LEU A 969 -16.03 -21.27 -7.26
CA LEU A 969 -16.62 -21.68 -8.54
C LEU A 969 -17.83 -22.63 -8.39
N THR A 970 -17.86 -23.48 -7.37
CA THR A 970 -18.96 -24.46 -7.21
C THR A 970 -20.31 -23.82 -6.85
N GLY A 971 -20.30 -22.56 -6.40
CA GLY A 971 -21.52 -21.78 -6.15
C GLY A 971 -22.13 -21.11 -7.40
N PHE A 972 -21.44 -21.12 -8.55
CA PHE A 972 -21.89 -20.44 -9.77
C PHE A 972 -22.52 -21.35 -10.83
N GLY A 973 -22.55 -22.67 -10.61
CA GLY A 973 -23.23 -23.61 -11.52
C GLY A 973 -22.62 -23.71 -12.92
N PHE A 974 -21.29 -23.66 -13.02
CA PHE A 974 -20.49 -23.91 -14.22
C PHE A 974 -19.53 -25.08 -13.99
#